data_AF-A0A0N5CPA8-F1
#
_entry.id   AF-A0A0N5CPA8-F1
#
_cell.length_a   1.000
_cell.length_b   1.000
_cell.length_c   1.000
_cell.angle_alpha   90.00
_cell.angle_beta   90.00
_cell.angle_gamma   90.00
#
_symmetry.space_group_name_H-M   'P 1'
#
loop_
_entity.id
_entity.type
_entity.pdbx_description
1 polymer ?
#
loop_
_entity_poly.entity_id
_entity_poly.type
_entity_poly.pdbx_seq_one_letter_code
_entity_poly.pdbx_strand_id
1 'polypeptide(L)'
;MLWWNAPYNRLLHLSLIFGVVPWLYSFFNEKHRIQSYSVEQTVMLAWDKVIAQPSILFRRAVIGINCNVDMVVTGTSLLESLNATPTLRKDHEVISNVNDLYEAFAYFFSRGAAAERYMSDSKLFDALVQFASEPRQRPHYYIGGNAALMAEKIATAFPRTTAYLVGPIGPRSQALLHPSIVRTNSTRIVKDELHIIMEYKQGEILGEYVASASSRFITSHDQYSGSSVVIEMFFKAISQSNPDLVILTGVHLLQNQNKEMRMEKLRLIKRNLLQVSRNVPIHLELGNMGNPDHVAEVLNRIIPYVDSLGLNEQELAFLSNVAGGPYTDLYPVSPGAVHVHKMVEMLYWLLTKFGHDGSSPESKNYKYRLSRIHFHSLTFHLMVYKGTDWSNLAAGLAAGARVAARQSCKITNDMNTDDLELRVSMSHLLDKEVGKEYVFEPQKPIASWMRNEVVFIYTPALICKVPSKTVGIDDAISTTGLIFSQYIHKCFEHIIGKSRMAFVRRHILAFLKQTQFTRRDLSAKIGGPVEWLDDAVTHADVRAAFVDPCTSLPYPEKELHRFLAKNTISEKENIKDGARRKTKASAKLDFSHIPIEKQVVVLFPGQGAQHIGMGEKIKDCPKVIDIYNEASEILQYDLLKLCLEGPKSKLDQTIYCQPAVFVTSVAAWEKAKLENETLSSHTTDVAGFSIGEFAAFVLSGILSFQDAVQLVKVRADAMHQSSMKLPSGMITVRVNAASRLEEALDDAKEHCWEKGELPICEIANYLFCGVKVVGASETSMQFLENNQEKYRFQIVKKLAVNGAFHTSLMKDAALTLKNALKDIKINQQPQVNVYSNYTGKLHVYNERHIREAMTKQVYSPVKWEQIQQLLHAKHQNYAFPTFMEIGPGKQLGAMLLKISKKAYKNYVSYSV
;
A
#
# COMPACT_ATOMS: atom_id res chain seq x y z
N MET A 1 39.27 40.76 -4.30
CA MET A 1 40.23 39.76 -3.78
C MET A 1 40.48 39.87 -2.26
N LEU A 2 39.54 40.36 -1.45
CA LEU A 2 39.74 40.54 0.01
C LEU A 2 38.79 39.71 0.88
N TRP A 3 38.02 38.78 0.30
CA TRP A 3 37.09 37.89 1.02
C TRP A 3 37.59 36.44 1.15
N TRP A 4 38.87 36.18 0.86
CA TRP A 4 39.42 34.82 0.80
C TRP A 4 40.28 34.37 1.99
N ASN A 5 40.58 35.26 2.96
CA ASN A 5 41.58 34.97 4.00
C ASN A 5 41.07 34.93 5.46
N ALA A 6 39.75 34.82 5.69
CA ALA A 6 39.24 34.64 7.06
C ALA A 6 39.32 33.17 7.51
N PRO A 7 39.96 32.84 8.66
CA PRO A 7 40.18 31.46 9.11
C PRO A 7 38.88 30.70 9.41
N TYR A 8 37.79 31.39 9.78
CA TYR A 8 36.49 30.79 10.05
C TYR A 8 35.79 30.19 8.81
N ASN A 9 36.15 30.65 7.60
CA ASN A 9 35.55 30.14 6.36
C ASN A 9 36.18 28.82 5.89
N ARG A 10 37.37 28.46 6.37
CA ARG A 10 38.07 27.23 5.93
C ARG A 10 37.32 25.95 6.33
N LEU A 11 36.73 25.91 7.51
CA LEU A 11 35.92 24.76 7.98
C LEU A 11 34.62 24.61 7.20
N LEU A 12 33.96 25.72 6.88
CA LEU A 12 32.74 25.71 6.07
C LEU A 12 33.04 25.24 4.64
N HIS A 13 34.12 25.73 4.03
CA HIS A 13 34.57 25.29 2.71
C HIS A 13 34.98 23.81 2.69
N LEU A 14 35.72 23.35 3.70
CA LEU A 14 36.05 21.93 3.85
C LEU A 14 34.79 21.07 4.00
N SER A 15 33.82 21.49 4.82
CA SER A 15 32.55 20.74 4.97
C SER A 15 31.73 20.67 3.68
N LEU A 16 31.76 21.73 2.87
CA LEU A 16 31.06 21.79 1.59
C LEU A 16 31.74 20.89 0.56
N ILE A 17 33.09 20.86 0.56
CA ILE A 17 33.87 19.92 -0.24
C ILE A 17 33.62 18.46 0.20
N PHE A 18 33.64 18.17 1.50
CA PHE A 18 33.39 16.82 2.04
C PHE A 18 31.92 16.35 1.90
N GLY A 19 30.97 17.24 1.65
CA GLY A 19 29.58 16.87 1.33
C GLY A 19 29.34 16.75 -0.18
N VAL A 20 29.77 17.75 -0.94
CA VAL A 20 29.49 17.86 -2.38
C VAL A 20 30.37 16.94 -3.20
N VAL A 21 31.65 16.77 -2.87
CA VAL A 21 32.55 15.89 -3.64
C VAL A 21 32.13 14.42 -3.52
N PRO A 22 31.83 13.86 -2.33
CA PRO A 22 31.31 12.49 -2.25
C PRO A 22 29.93 12.32 -2.90
N TRP A 23 29.07 13.34 -2.85
CA TRP A 23 27.77 13.30 -3.54
C TRP A 23 27.92 13.34 -5.06
N LEU A 24 28.76 14.22 -5.60
CA LEU A 24 29.08 14.28 -7.02
C LEU A 24 29.81 13.02 -7.47
N TYR A 25 30.74 12.50 -6.66
CA TYR A 25 31.42 11.23 -6.92
C TYR A 25 30.44 10.07 -6.92
N SER A 26 29.53 9.97 -5.93
CA SER A 26 28.48 8.95 -5.90
C SER A 26 27.54 9.06 -7.11
N PHE A 27 27.11 10.28 -7.46
CA PHE A 27 26.22 10.52 -8.60
C PHE A 27 26.90 10.21 -9.94
N PHE A 28 28.15 10.63 -10.10
CA PHE A 28 28.96 10.36 -11.29
C PHE A 28 29.28 8.88 -11.42
N ASN A 29 29.66 8.23 -10.32
CA ASN A 29 29.97 6.80 -10.28
C ASN A 29 28.73 5.95 -10.49
N GLU A 30 27.57 6.33 -9.95
CA GLU A 30 26.29 5.65 -10.23
C GLU A 30 25.89 5.79 -11.70
N LYS A 31 26.05 6.98 -12.30
CA LYS A 31 25.78 7.21 -13.72
C LYS A 31 26.74 6.43 -14.64
N HIS A 32 28.04 6.39 -14.32
CA HIS A 32 29.03 5.59 -15.06
C HIS A 32 28.82 4.09 -14.90
N ARG A 33 28.49 3.64 -13.69
CA ARG A 33 28.19 2.24 -13.40
C ARG A 33 26.93 1.78 -14.13
N ILE A 34 25.92 2.64 -14.23
CA ILE A 34 24.71 2.40 -15.04
C ILE A 34 25.05 2.29 -16.54
N GLN A 35 25.94 3.12 -17.06
CA GLN A 35 26.36 3.06 -18.48
C GLN A 35 27.18 1.81 -18.82
N SER A 36 27.77 1.14 -17.82
CA SER A 36 28.50 -0.11 -18.02
C SER A 36 27.64 -1.38 -18.05
N TYR A 37 26.35 -1.28 -17.70
CA TYR A 37 25.44 -2.43 -17.68
C TYR A 37 24.71 -2.63 -19.01
N SER A 38 24.40 -3.89 -19.33
CA SER A 38 23.49 -4.19 -20.44
C SER A 38 22.08 -3.64 -20.18
N VAL A 39 21.28 -3.57 -21.24
CA VAL A 39 19.87 -3.16 -21.15
C VAL A 39 19.12 -4.11 -20.19
N GLU A 40 19.36 -5.41 -20.32
CA GLU A 40 18.73 -6.47 -19.53
C GLU A 40 19.13 -6.38 -18.05
N GLN A 41 20.41 -6.18 -17.74
CA GLN A 41 20.89 -5.96 -16.37
C GLN A 41 20.23 -4.73 -15.76
N THR A 42 20.12 -3.66 -16.53
CA THR A 42 19.50 -2.42 -16.08
C THR A 42 18.01 -2.62 -15.75
N VAL A 43 17.28 -3.34 -16.60
CA VAL A 43 15.87 -3.69 -16.35
C VAL A 43 15.72 -4.55 -15.09
N MET A 44 16.58 -5.55 -14.89
CA MET A 44 16.55 -6.38 -13.68
C MET A 44 16.80 -5.56 -12.41
N LEU A 45 17.81 -4.68 -12.43
CA LEU A 45 18.09 -3.76 -11.31
C LEU A 45 16.94 -2.77 -11.06
N ALA A 46 16.28 -2.30 -12.12
CA ALA A 46 15.12 -1.43 -11.99
C ALA A 46 13.93 -2.17 -11.36
N TRP A 47 13.69 -3.43 -11.73
CA TRP A 47 12.70 -4.27 -11.04
C TRP A 47 13.07 -4.50 -9.59
N ASP A 48 14.32 -4.80 -9.26
CA ASP A 48 14.75 -5.01 -7.87
C ASP A 48 14.49 -3.79 -6.97
N LYS A 49 14.60 -2.58 -7.54
CA LYS A 49 14.26 -1.34 -6.82
C LYS A 49 12.75 -1.18 -6.57
N VAL A 50 11.90 -1.77 -7.41
CA VAL A 50 10.43 -1.68 -7.31
C VAL A 50 9.84 -2.85 -6.50
N ILE A 51 10.47 -4.03 -6.54
CA ILE A 51 9.98 -5.23 -5.86
C ILE A 51 10.13 -5.05 -4.34
N ALA A 52 9.03 -4.64 -3.71
CA ALA A 52 8.88 -4.55 -2.27
C ALA A 52 7.83 -5.57 -1.78
N GLN A 53 8.07 -6.15 -0.60
CA GLN A 53 7.08 -7.04 0.03
C GLN A 53 5.83 -6.24 0.43
N PRO A 54 4.62 -6.81 0.28
CA PRO A 54 3.40 -6.14 0.71
C PRO A 54 3.35 -6.07 2.24
N SER A 55 2.70 -5.04 2.77
CA SER A 55 2.54 -4.84 4.21
C SER A 55 1.66 -5.89 4.87
N ILE A 56 0.61 -6.35 4.17
CA ILE A 56 -0.22 -7.48 4.61
C ILE A 56 0.12 -8.68 3.73
N LEU A 57 0.79 -9.66 4.34
CA LEU A 57 1.16 -10.91 3.71
C LEU A 57 0.01 -11.93 3.83
N PHE A 58 -0.23 -12.70 2.78
CA PHE A 58 -1.02 -13.92 2.88
C PHE A 58 -0.25 -14.96 3.71
N ARG A 59 -0.73 -15.32 4.90
CA ARG A 59 -0.04 -16.30 5.75
C ARG A 59 -0.49 -17.72 5.47
N ARG A 60 -1.76 -17.91 5.14
CA ARG A 60 -2.34 -19.22 4.81
C ARG A 60 -3.01 -19.15 3.44
N ALA A 61 -2.48 -19.90 2.50
CA ALA A 61 -3.04 -20.03 1.16
C ALA A 61 -3.59 -21.45 0.96
N VAL A 62 -4.88 -21.58 0.65
CA VAL A 62 -5.48 -22.86 0.24
C VAL A 62 -5.50 -22.91 -1.27
N ILE A 63 -4.94 -23.98 -1.84
CA ILE A 63 -4.61 -24.08 -3.27
C ILE A 63 -5.14 -25.43 -3.77
N GLY A 64 -5.87 -25.40 -4.87
CA GLY A 64 -6.45 -26.60 -5.47
C GLY A 64 -6.94 -26.33 -6.90
N ILE A 65 -7.29 -27.33 -7.69
CA ILE A 65 -7.52 -28.72 -7.27
C ILE A 65 -6.65 -29.78 -7.97
N ASN A 66 -5.94 -29.41 -9.04
CA ASN A 66 -5.17 -30.37 -9.84
C ASN A 66 -3.77 -30.64 -9.26
N CYS A 67 -3.42 -31.92 -9.18
CA CYS A 67 -2.10 -32.38 -8.74
C CYS A 67 -1.79 -33.68 -9.48
N ASN A 68 -0.74 -33.69 -10.28
CA ASN A 68 -0.33 -34.85 -11.05
C ASN A 68 1.21 -34.99 -10.99
N VAL A 69 1.73 -36.04 -11.60
CA VAL A 69 3.17 -36.27 -11.74
C VAL A 69 3.51 -36.31 -13.22
N ASP A 70 4.36 -35.39 -13.64
CA ASP A 70 4.88 -35.32 -15.00
C ASP A 70 5.99 -36.36 -15.16
N MET A 71 5.82 -37.23 -16.13
CA MET A 71 6.74 -38.31 -16.47
C MET A 71 7.38 -38.02 -17.82
N VAL A 72 8.61 -37.52 -17.78
CA VAL A 72 9.35 -37.10 -18.98
C VAL A 72 10.14 -38.28 -19.54
N VAL A 73 9.91 -38.57 -20.81
CA VAL A 73 10.53 -39.66 -21.59
C VAL A 73 10.84 -39.20 -23.01
N THR A 74 11.74 -39.92 -23.69
CA THR A 74 12.01 -39.68 -25.12
C THR A 74 10.87 -40.23 -25.97
N GLY A 75 10.20 -39.35 -26.72
CA GLY A 75 8.99 -39.71 -27.46
C GLY A 75 9.20 -40.75 -28.55
N THR A 76 10.28 -40.63 -29.32
CA THR A 76 10.63 -41.58 -30.39
C THR A 76 10.89 -42.99 -29.84
N SER A 77 11.71 -43.11 -28.80
CA SER A 77 12.03 -44.38 -28.14
C SER A 77 10.79 -45.06 -27.54
N LEU A 78 9.85 -44.28 -27.00
CA LEU A 78 8.59 -44.80 -26.48
C LEU A 78 7.72 -45.36 -27.61
N LEU A 79 7.60 -44.65 -28.74
CA LEU A 79 6.80 -45.10 -29.89
C LEU A 79 7.39 -46.31 -30.60
N GLU A 80 8.72 -46.38 -30.73
CA GLU A 80 9.41 -47.56 -31.27
C GLU A 80 9.12 -48.81 -30.42
N SER A 81 9.03 -48.65 -29.10
CA SER A 81 8.73 -49.75 -28.18
C SER A 81 7.28 -50.26 -28.27
N LEU A 82 6.35 -49.45 -28.80
CA LEU A 82 4.93 -49.78 -28.92
C LEU A 82 4.61 -50.55 -30.21
N ASN A 83 5.59 -50.81 -31.09
CA ASN A 83 5.41 -51.51 -32.38
C ASN A 83 4.25 -50.93 -33.25
N ALA A 84 4.02 -49.62 -33.16
CA ALA A 84 2.99 -48.94 -33.93
C ALA A 84 3.43 -48.75 -35.39
N THR A 85 2.59 -49.13 -36.36
CA THR A 85 2.88 -48.93 -37.79
C THR A 85 2.25 -47.64 -38.30
N PRO A 86 3.00 -46.76 -39.00
CA PRO A 86 2.48 -45.49 -39.48
C PRO A 86 1.42 -45.69 -40.56
N THR A 87 0.22 -45.16 -40.35
CA THR A 87 -0.86 -45.21 -41.36
C THR A 87 -1.17 -43.84 -41.98
N LEU A 88 -1.14 -42.73 -41.22
CA LEU A 88 -1.27 -41.36 -41.74
C LEU A 88 -0.72 -40.28 -40.80
N ARG A 89 -0.40 -39.08 -41.30
CA ARG A 89 -0.09 -37.90 -40.47
C ARG A 89 -1.37 -37.11 -40.19
N LYS A 90 -2.01 -37.36 -39.05
CA LYS A 90 -3.29 -36.75 -38.69
C LYS A 90 -3.29 -36.32 -37.23
N ASP A 91 -3.81 -35.11 -36.96
CA ASP A 91 -4.11 -34.69 -35.59
C ASP A 91 -5.41 -35.35 -35.11
N HIS A 92 -5.40 -35.80 -33.87
CA HIS A 92 -6.55 -36.37 -33.19
C HIS A 92 -6.77 -35.59 -31.91
N GLU A 93 -7.99 -35.04 -31.72
CA GLU A 93 -8.32 -34.31 -30.50
C GLU A 93 -8.33 -35.22 -29.26
N VAL A 94 -8.76 -36.47 -29.44
CA VAL A 94 -8.81 -37.50 -28.41
C VAL A 94 -8.13 -38.76 -28.93
N ILE A 95 -7.21 -39.31 -28.15
CA ILE A 95 -6.47 -40.53 -28.50
C ILE A 95 -7.25 -41.72 -27.97
N SER A 96 -7.72 -42.60 -28.85
CA SER A 96 -8.52 -43.78 -28.46
C SER A 96 -7.78 -45.10 -28.67
N ASN A 97 -6.73 -45.12 -29.48
CA ASN A 97 -5.90 -46.29 -29.73
C ASN A 97 -4.41 -45.89 -29.92
N VAL A 98 -3.51 -46.88 -30.01
CA VAL A 98 -2.07 -46.64 -30.18
C VAL A 98 -1.74 -45.91 -31.49
N ASN A 99 -2.50 -46.18 -32.56
CA ASN A 99 -2.28 -45.53 -33.84
C ASN A 99 -2.62 -44.04 -33.74
N ASP A 100 -3.74 -43.66 -33.11
CA ASP A 100 -4.09 -42.24 -32.90
C ASP A 100 -2.96 -41.49 -32.17
N LEU A 101 -2.34 -42.12 -31.17
CA LEU A 101 -1.20 -41.56 -30.44
C LEU A 101 0.00 -41.34 -31.37
N TYR A 102 0.34 -42.34 -32.19
CA TYR A 102 1.43 -42.26 -33.15
C TYR A 102 1.17 -41.19 -34.22
N GLU A 103 -0.02 -41.16 -34.81
CA GLU A 103 -0.40 -40.21 -35.86
C GLU A 103 -0.39 -38.77 -35.34
N ALA A 104 -0.96 -38.54 -34.14
CA ALA A 104 -0.95 -37.23 -33.50
C ALA A 104 0.47 -36.81 -33.12
N PHE A 105 1.26 -37.70 -32.52
CA PHE A 105 2.66 -37.41 -32.20
C PHE A 105 3.45 -37.06 -33.47
N ALA A 106 3.36 -37.85 -34.54
CA ALA A 106 4.04 -37.60 -35.81
C ALA A 106 3.60 -36.27 -36.46
N TYR A 107 2.33 -35.90 -36.34
CA TYR A 107 1.81 -34.62 -36.82
C TYR A 107 2.51 -33.43 -36.14
N PHE A 108 2.63 -33.42 -34.81
CA PHE A 108 3.28 -32.35 -34.06
C PHE A 108 4.81 -32.41 -34.10
N PHE A 109 5.37 -33.62 -34.11
CA PHE A 109 6.80 -33.88 -34.26
C PHE A 109 7.36 -33.26 -35.54
N SER A 110 6.72 -33.53 -36.68
CA SER A 110 7.14 -32.98 -37.98
C SER A 110 7.05 -31.46 -38.08
N ARG A 111 6.22 -30.83 -37.24
CA ARG A 111 6.04 -29.38 -37.16
C ARG A 111 6.93 -28.72 -36.11
N GLY A 112 7.56 -29.51 -35.24
CA GLY A 112 8.30 -28.98 -34.10
C GLY A 112 7.39 -28.25 -33.11
N ALA A 113 6.10 -28.59 -33.05
CA ALA A 113 5.09 -27.86 -32.28
C ALA A 113 4.72 -28.62 -31.00
N ALA A 114 4.45 -27.92 -29.91
CA ALA A 114 4.00 -28.55 -28.67
C ALA A 114 2.50 -28.92 -28.76
N ALA A 115 2.11 -30.04 -28.14
CA ALA A 115 0.71 -30.45 -28.06
C ALA A 115 0.42 -31.23 -26.78
N GLU A 116 -0.85 -31.22 -26.39
CA GLU A 116 -1.39 -32.00 -25.27
C GLU A 116 -2.69 -32.67 -25.72
N ARG A 117 -2.84 -33.96 -25.44
CA ARG A 117 -4.00 -34.77 -25.85
C ARG A 117 -4.47 -35.67 -24.72
N TYR A 118 -5.79 -35.84 -24.65
CA TYR A 118 -6.42 -36.75 -23.69
C TYR A 118 -6.55 -38.16 -24.29
N MET A 119 -6.21 -39.17 -23.50
CA MET A 119 -6.45 -40.58 -23.85
C MET A 119 -7.77 -41.06 -23.27
N SER A 120 -8.67 -41.54 -24.12
CA SER A 120 -10.02 -41.97 -23.69
C SER A 120 -10.01 -43.32 -22.98
N ASP A 121 -9.12 -44.24 -23.38
CA ASP A 121 -9.01 -45.59 -22.82
C ASP A 121 -7.97 -45.67 -21.68
N SER A 122 -8.47 -45.94 -20.47
CA SER A 122 -7.65 -46.12 -19.26
C SER A 122 -6.70 -47.31 -19.36
N LYS A 123 -7.10 -48.42 -20.00
CA LYS A 123 -6.24 -49.63 -20.10
C LYS A 123 -5.06 -49.38 -21.03
N LEU A 124 -5.32 -48.69 -22.13
CA LEU A 124 -4.29 -48.27 -23.06
C LEU A 124 -3.30 -47.31 -22.40
N PHE A 125 -3.81 -46.32 -21.65
CA PHE A 125 -2.96 -45.40 -20.90
C PHE A 125 -2.11 -46.13 -19.85
N ASP A 126 -2.68 -47.08 -19.11
CA ASP A 126 -1.94 -47.88 -18.13
C ASP A 126 -0.83 -48.73 -18.77
N ALA A 127 -1.09 -49.31 -19.95
CA ALA A 127 -0.07 -50.03 -20.71
C ALA A 127 1.05 -49.07 -21.14
N LEU A 128 0.71 -47.89 -21.65
CA LEU A 128 1.68 -46.86 -22.03
C LEU A 128 2.56 -46.42 -20.85
N VAL A 129 1.96 -46.22 -19.67
CA VAL A 129 2.69 -45.92 -18.41
C VAL A 129 3.66 -47.04 -18.06
N GLN A 130 3.28 -48.31 -18.23
CA GLN A 130 4.16 -49.45 -17.96
C GLN A 130 5.39 -49.42 -18.86
N PHE A 131 5.20 -49.25 -20.18
CA PHE A 131 6.30 -49.12 -21.15
C PHE A 131 7.19 -47.91 -20.86
N ALA A 132 6.59 -46.75 -20.59
CA ALA A 132 7.34 -45.55 -20.24
C ALA A 132 8.15 -45.72 -18.94
N SER A 133 7.70 -46.59 -18.02
CA SER A 133 8.35 -46.81 -16.72
C SER A 133 9.52 -47.80 -16.79
N GLU A 134 9.76 -48.42 -17.93
CA GLU A 134 10.86 -49.36 -18.09
C GLU A 134 12.22 -48.67 -17.89
N PRO A 135 13.20 -49.31 -17.23
CA PRO A 135 14.52 -48.71 -16.99
C PRO A 135 15.25 -48.24 -18.26
N ARG A 136 14.94 -48.84 -19.41
CA ARG A 136 15.48 -48.44 -20.72
C ARG A 136 15.07 -47.03 -21.12
N GLN A 137 13.87 -46.59 -20.73
CA GLN A 137 13.31 -45.28 -21.07
C GLN A 137 13.84 -44.14 -20.18
N ARG A 138 14.53 -44.47 -19.07
CA ARG A 138 15.12 -43.51 -18.10
C ARG A 138 14.16 -42.35 -17.75
N PRO A 139 12.94 -42.65 -17.29
CA PRO A 139 11.94 -41.61 -17.04
C PRO A 139 12.37 -40.68 -15.91
N HIS A 140 12.13 -39.38 -16.10
CA HIS A 140 12.28 -38.37 -15.05
C HIS A 140 10.90 -37.96 -14.54
N TYR A 141 10.77 -37.88 -13.22
CA TYR A 141 9.50 -37.53 -12.58
C TYR A 141 9.59 -36.12 -11.99
N TYR A 142 8.61 -35.29 -12.30
CA TYR A 142 8.45 -33.95 -11.74
C TYR A 142 7.04 -33.79 -11.18
N ILE A 143 6.89 -32.87 -10.21
CA ILE A 143 5.56 -32.48 -9.78
C ILE A 143 4.88 -31.70 -10.91
N GLY A 144 3.64 -32.08 -11.23
CA GLY A 144 2.81 -31.48 -12.27
C GLY A 144 1.50 -30.96 -11.72
N GLY A 145 0.83 -30.15 -12.53
CA GLY A 145 -0.48 -29.58 -12.21
C GLY A 145 -0.35 -28.20 -11.57
N ASN A 146 -1.09 -27.25 -12.12
CA ASN A 146 -1.06 -25.84 -11.73
C ASN A 146 -1.13 -25.66 -10.21
N ALA A 147 -2.10 -26.29 -9.53
CA ALA A 147 -2.26 -26.11 -8.09
C ALA A 147 -1.03 -26.59 -7.30
N ALA A 148 -0.47 -27.74 -7.66
CA ALA A 148 0.73 -28.29 -7.03
C ALA A 148 1.97 -27.43 -7.33
N LEU A 149 2.13 -26.94 -8.56
CA LEU A 149 3.22 -26.05 -8.96
C LEU A 149 3.17 -24.71 -8.24
N MET A 150 1.98 -24.11 -8.10
CA MET A 150 1.78 -22.88 -7.32
C MET A 150 2.08 -23.11 -5.83
N ALA A 151 1.65 -24.24 -5.25
CA ALA A 151 1.95 -24.61 -3.88
C ALA A 151 3.46 -24.84 -3.64
N GLU A 152 4.13 -25.52 -4.56
CA GLU A 152 5.58 -25.74 -4.55
C GLU A 152 6.33 -24.41 -4.61
N LYS A 153 5.87 -23.48 -5.47
CA LYS A 153 6.44 -22.13 -5.54
C LYS A 153 6.27 -21.36 -4.24
N ILE A 154 5.11 -21.46 -3.59
CA ILE A 154 4.87 -20.85 -2.28
C ILE A 154 5.80 -21.44 -1.23
N ALA A 155 5.89 -22.76 -1.15
CA ALA A 155 6.70 -23.46 -0.17
C ALA A 155 8.21 -23.16 -0.30
N THR A 156 8.71 -23.05 -1.54
CA THR A 156 10.13 -22.84 -1.83
C THR A 156 10.56 -21.38 -1.76
N ALA A 157 9.75 -20.45 -2.27
CA ALA A 157 10.13 -19.04 -2.39
C ALA A 157 9.58 -18.14 -1.27
N PHE A 158 8.53 -18.58 -0.55
CA PHE A 158 7.79 -17.73 0.39
C PHE A 158 7.60 -18.43 1.75
N PRO A 159 8.66 -18.56 2.57
CA PRO A 159 8.63 -19.33 3.81
C PRO A 159 7.68 -18.77 4.89
N ARG A 160 7.21 -17.53 4.74
CA ARG A 160 6.22 -16.91 5.64
C ARG A 160 4.77 -17.26 5.29
N THR A 161 4.54 -17.91 4.14
CA THR A 161 3.23 -18.32 3.67
C THR A 161 3.14 -19.84 3.69
N THR A 162 2.20 -20.38 4.47
CA THR A 162 1.91 -21.81 4.49
C THR A 162 0.95 -22.17 3.35
N ALA A 163 1.38 -23.07 2.48
CA ALA A 163 0.58 -23.63 1.41
C ALA A 163 -0.21 -24.86 1.89
N TYR A 164 -1.53 -24.80 1.78
CA TYR A 164 -2.45 -25.91 1.98
C TYR A 164 -2.89 -26.42 0.61
N LEU A 165 -2.20 -27.43 0.10
CA LEU A 165 -2.53 -28.03 -1.18
C LEU A 165 -3.67 -29.03 -0.97
N VAL A 166 -4.71 -28.93 -1.79
CA VAL A 166 -5.80 -29.92 -1.87
C VAL A 166 -5.90 -30.42 -3.30
N GLY A 167 -5.66 -31.70 -3.46
CA GLY A 167 -5.73 -32.39 -4.75
C GLY A 167 -5.64 -33.91 -4.56
N PRO A 168 -5.65 -34.68 -5.64
CA PRO A 168 -5.30 -36.09 -5.60
C PRO A 168 -3.80 -36.26 -5.30
N ILE A 169 -3.47 -36.91 -4.19
CA ILE A 169 -2.08 -37.15 -3.78
C ILE A 169 -1.85 -38.67 -3.66
N GLY A 170 -0.98 -39.18 -4.51
CA GLY A 170 -0.48 -40.55 -4.46
C GLY A 170 0.94 -40.64 -3.87
N PRO A 171 1.52 -41.84 -3.81
CA PRO A 171 2.83 -42.06 -3.19
C PRO A 171 3.97 -41.27 -3.83
N ARG A 172 3.97 -41.08 -5.16
CA ARG A 172 5.04 -40.36 -5.87
C ARG A 172 4.91 -38.85 -5.70
N SER A 173 3.72 -38.29 -5.92
CA SER A 173 3.48 -36.86 -5.67
C SER A 173 3.76 -36.50 -4.21
N GLN A 174 3.41 -37.37 -3.25
CA GLN A 174 3.72 -37.17 -1.84
C GLN A 174 5.24 -37.05 -1.57
N ALA A 175 6.06 -37.82 -2.30
CA ALA A 175 7.52 -37.79 -2.17
C ALA A 175 8.18 -36.61 -2.89
N LEU A 176 7.58 -36.13 -3.99
CA LEU A 176 8.11 -35.01 -4.79
C LEU A 176 7.75 -33.64 -4.21
N LEU A 177 6.61 -33.50 -3.54
CA LEU A 177 6.14 -32.24 -2.97
C LEU A 177 7.04 -31.77 -1.81
N HIS A 178 7.25 -30.45 -1.73
CA HIS A 178 8.01 -29.84 -0.64
C HIS A 178 7.44 -30.21 0.74
N PRO A 179 8.27 -30.58 1.74
CA PRO A 179 7.80 -31.07 3.04
C PRO A 179 6.93 -30.09 3.83
N SER A 180 7.08 -28.78 3.62
CA SER A 180 6.28 -27.75 4.31
C SER A 180 4.85 -27.60 3.78
N ILE A 181 4.51 -28.25 2.67
CA ILE A 181 3.15 -28.20 2.11
C ILE A 181 2.21 -29.05 2.97
N VAL A 182 1.16 -28.40 3.48
CA VAL A 182 0.12 -29.05 4.28
C VAL A 182 -0.89 -29.73 3.36
N ARG A 183 -1.18 -31.00 3.66
CA ARG A 183 -1.93 -31.92 2.78
C ARG A 183 -3.06 -32.67 3.49
N THR A 184 -3.47 -32.21 4.66
CA THR A 184 -4.41 -32.92 5.56
C THR A 184 -5.78 -33.18 4.95
N ASN A 185 -6.18 -32.37 3.99
CA ASN A 185 -7.49 -32.42 3.32
C ASN A 185 -7.42 -33.01 1.91
N SER A 186 -6.23 -33.42 1.44
CA SER A 186 -6.06 -34.01 0.12
C SER A 186 -6.62 -35.42 0.05
N THR A 187 -7.18 -35.76 -1.10
CA THR A 187 -7.65 -37.11 -1.38
C THR A 187 -6.45 -38.01 -1.61
N ARG A 188 -6.25 -38.99 -0.72
CA ARG A 188 -5.19 -39.99 -0.91
C ARG A 188 -5.62 -40.98 -1.97
N ILE A 189 -4.80 -41.14 -3.00
CA ILE A 189 -5.02 -42.10 -4.10
C ILE A 189 -3.93 -43.18 -4.09
N VAL A 190 -4.27 -44.37 -4.57
CA VAL A 190 -3.37 -45.53 -4.55
C VAL A 190 -2.26 -45.40 -5.60
N LYS A 191 -2.60 -44.85 -6.76
CA LYS A 191 -1.69 -44.59 -7.90
C LYS A 191 -1.82 -43.13 -8.30
N ASP A 192 -0.72 -42.42 -8.44
CA ASP A 192 -0.70 -41.03 -8.89
C ASP A 192 -1.29 -40.86 -10.30
N GLU A 193 -1.90 -39.70 -10.56
CA GLU A 193 -2.20 -39.27 -11.92
C GLU A 193 -0.91 -38.92 -12.64
N LEU A 194 -0.65 -39.58 -13.76
CA LEU A 194 0.57 -39.38 -14.54
C LEU A 194 0.26 -38.63 -15.81
N HIS A 195 1.11 -37.67 -16.15
CA HIS A 195 1.14 -37.02 -17.46
C HIS A 195 2.41 -37.46 -18.16
N ILE A 196 2.30 -38.13 -19.31
CA ILE A 196 3.46 -38.60 -20.05
C ILE A 196 3.89 -37.48 -20.99
N ILE A 197 5.07 -36.94 -20.74
CA ILE A 197 5.71 -35.89 -21.55
C ILE A 197 6.74 -36.55 -22.46
N MET A 198 6.40 -36.65 -23.73
CA MET A 198 7.22 -37.22 -24.78
C MET A 198 8.05 -36.11 -25.43
N GLU A 199 9.31 -35.97 -25.00
CA GLU A 199 10.24 -34.99 -25.56
C GLU A 199 10.94 -35.50 -26.81
N TYR A 200 11.21 -34.57 -27.74
CA TYR A 200 12.02 -34.82 -28.92
C TYR A 200 12.87 -33.59 -29.26
N LYS A 201 14.03 -33.83 -29.86
CA LYS A 201 15.02 -32.81 -30.23
C LYS A 201 14.92 -32.45 -31.71
N GLN A 202 15.34 -31.25 -32.04
CA GLN A 202 15.52 -30.83 -33.43
C GLN A 202 16.46 -31.81 -34.15
N GLY A 203 16.09 -32.21 -35.37
CA GLY A 203 16.85 -33.15 -36.19
C GLY A 203 16.67 -34.62 -35.80
N GLU A 204 15.88 -34.92 -34.77
CA GLU A 204 15.52 -36.29 -34.41
C GLU A 204 14.62 -36.91 -35.49
N ILE A 205 14.75 -38.22 -35.70
CA ILE A 205 14.10 -38.95 -36.80
C ILE A 205 13.06 -39.89 -36.22
N LEU A 206 11.86 -39.90 -36.82
CA LEU A 206 10.78 -40.85 -36.54
C LEU A 206 10.25 -41.38 -37.88
N GLY A 207 10.62 -42.60 -38.25
CA GLY A 207 10.32 -43.15 -39.58
C GLY A 207 10.91 -42.27 -40.69
N GLU A 208 10.06 -41.73 -41.56
CA GLU A 208 10.46 -40.81 -42.64
C GLU A 208 10.46 -39.32 -42.23
N TYR A 209 10.15 -39.02 -40.97
CA TYR A 209 9.94 -37.66 -40.49
C TYR A 209 11.13 -37.16 -39.68
N VAL A 210 11.47 -35.88 -39.84
CA VAL A 210 12.52 -35.19 -39.09
C VAL A 210 11.88 -34.04 -38.30
N ALA A 211 12.20 -33.94 -37.01
CA ALA A 211 11.72 -32.84 -36.17
C ALA A 211 12.37 -31.51 -36.58
N SER A 212 11.53 -30.53 -36.95
CA SER A 212 12.00 -29.19 -37.36
C SER A 212 12.51 -28.34 -36.18
N ALA A 213 12.04 -28.62 -34.97
CA ALA A 213 12.44 -27.98 -33.72
C ALA A 213 12.29 -28.95 -32.53
N SER A 214 13.06 -28.71 -31.46
CA SER A 214 12.90 -29.44 -30.20
C SER A 214 11.59 -29.05 -29.53
N SER A 215 10.76 -30.03 -29.17
CA SER A 215 9.48 -29.77 -28.50
C SER A 215 9.03 -31.01 -27.72
N ARG A 216 7.76 -31.01 -27.28
CA ARG A 216 7.16 -32.02 -26.42
C ARG A 216 5.72 -32.31 -26.82
N PHE A 217 5.32 -33.56 -26.67
CA PHE A 217 3.94 -34.00 -26.78
C PHE A 217 3.49 -34.58 -25.44
N ILE A 218 2.36 -34.11 -24.91
CA ILE A 218 1.86 -34.51 -23.60
C ILE A 218 0.61 -35.36 -23.80
N THR A 219 0.52 -36.47 -23.08
CA THR A 219 -0.70 -37.28 -23.02
C THR A 219 -1.05 -37.66 -21.60
N SER A 220 -2.34 -37.66 -21.28
CA SER A 220 -2.84 -37.92 -19.93
C SER A 220 -4.19 -38.64 -19.93
N HIS A 221 -4.51 -39.25 -18.77
CA HIS A 221 -5.81 -39.82 -18.46
C HIS A 221 -6.20 -39.45 -17.02
N ASP A 222 -6.67 -38.21 -16.84
CA ASP A 222 -7.01 -37.68 -15.51
C ASP A 222 -8.42 -38.11 -15.09
N GLN A 223 -8.53 -38.76 -13.93
CA GLN A 223 -9.79 -39.26 -13.36
C GLN A 223 -10.18 -38.53 -12.07
N TYR A 224 -9.20 -38.13 -11.27
CA TYR A 224 -9.35 -37.63 -9.90
C TYR A 224 -9.26 -36.10 -9.81
N SER A 225 -8.34 -35.44 -10.53
CA SER A 225 -8.12 -33.98 -10.43
C SER A 225 -9.36 -33.14 -10.75
N GLY A 226 -10.32 -33.70 -11.49
CA GLY A 226 -11.64 -33.09 -11.76
C GLY A 226 -12.81 -33.76 -11.04
N SER A 227 -12.60 -34.60 -10.03
CA SER A 227 -13.66 -35.34 -9.34
C SER A 227 -14.43 -34.48 -8.33
N SER A 228 -15.71 -34.80 -8.11
CA SER A 228 -16.54 -34.09 -7.12
C SER A 228 -15.97 -34.21 -5.70
N VAL A 229 -15.35 -35.34 -5.37
CA VAL A 229 -14.72 -35.59 -4.06
C VAL A 229 -13.60 -34.58 -3.79
N VAL A 230 -12.69 -34.37 -4.76
CA VAL A 230 -11.60 -33.40 -4.59
C VAL A 230 -12.13 -31.97 -4.49
N ILE A 231 -13.12 -31.61 -5.31
CA ILE A 231 -13.77 -30.29 -5.26
C ILE A 231 -14.40 -30.04 -3.88
N GLU A 232 -15.13 -31.02 -3.33
CA GLU A 232 -15.73 -30.91 -2.00
C GLU A 232 -14.67 -30.81 -0.89
N MET A 233 -13.60 -31.60 -0.98
CA MET A 233 -12.50 -31.53 -0.03
C MET A 233 -11.78 -30.18 -0.06
N PHE A 234 -11.65 -29.55 -1.24
CA PHE A 234 -11.08 -28.20 -1.37
C PHE A 234 -11.93 -27.17 -0.61
N PHE A 235 -13.24 -27.15 -0.82
CA PHE A 235 -14.11 -26.21 -0.09
C PHE A 235 -14.24 -26.54 1.40
N LYS A 236 -14.14 -27.82 1.78
CA LYS A 236 -14.02 -28.23 3.18
C LYS A 236 -12.72 -27.70 3.82
N ALA A 237 -11.61 -27.75 3.09
CA ALA A 237 -10.33 -27.21 3.55
C ALA A 237 -10.39 -25.70 3.75
N ILE A 238 -11.04 -24.95 2.85
CA ILE A 238 -11.28 -23.51 3.03
C ILE A 238 -12.02 -23.23 4.35
N SER A 239 -13.04 -24.03 4.65
CA SER A 239 -13.84 -23.86 5.88
C SER A 239 -13.06 -24.22 7.16
N GLN A 240 -12.11 -25.16 7.09
CA GLN A 240 -11.35 -25.65 8.24
C GLN A 240 -10.05 -24.87 8.52
N SER A 241 -9.39 -24.37 7.47
CA SER A 241 -8.06 -23.76 7.57
C SER A 241 -8.09 -22.24 7.82
N ASN A 242 -9.26 -21.60 7.67
CA ASN A 242 -9.45 -20.15 7.77
C ASN A 242 -8.41 -19.37 6.92
N PRO A 243 -8.36 -19.59 5.59
CA PRO A 243 -7.29 -19.06 4.76
C PRO A 243 -7.36 -17.55 4.60
N ASP A 244 -6.21 -16.93 4.34
CA ASP A 244 -6.10 -15.52 3.96
C ASP A 244 -6.13 -15.33 2.44
N LEU A 245 -5.93 -16.43 1.68
CA LEU A 245 -5.95 -16.49 0.22
C LEU A 245 -6.48 -17.84 -0.24
N VAL A 246 -7.34 -17.85 -1.25
CA VAL A 246 -7.77 -19.06 -1.95
C VAL A 246 -7.30 -18.99 -3.40
N ILE A 247 -6.63 -20.04 -3.86
CA ILE A 247 -6.21 -20.22 -5.26
C ILE A 247 -6.96 -21.41 -5.82
N LEU A 248 -7.80 -21.16 -6.82
CA LEU A 248 -8.53 -22.16 -7.58
C LEU A 248 -7.91 -22.29 -8.97
N THR A 249 -7.61 -23.51 -9.39
CA THR A 249 -7.14 -23.88 -10.72
C THR A 249 -7.53 -25.33 -11.01
N GLY A 250 -7.25 -25.83 -12.20
CA GLY A 250 -7.67 -27.16 -12.67
C GLY A 250 -9.12 -27.21 -13.20
N VAL A 251 -9.82 -26.06 -13.27
CA VAL A 251 -11.18 -25.99 -13.85
C VAL A 251 -11.16 -26.33 -15.35
N HIS A 252 -10.06 -26.10 -16.05
CA HIS A 252 -9.87 -26.44 -17.46
C HIS A 252 -9.94 -27.97 -17.71
N LEU A 253 -9.54 -28.80 -16.74
CA LEU A 253 -9.59 -30.26 -16.85
C LEU A 253 -11.02 -30.82 -16.98
N LEU A 254 -12.03 -30.04 -16.58
CA LEU A 254 -13.43 -30.44 -16.70
C LEU A 254 -13.92 -30.49 -18.16
N GLN A 255 -13.16 -29.95 -19.12
CA GLN A 255 -13.55 -29.92 -20.54
C GLN A 255 -13.68 -31.31 -21.17
N ASN A 256 -12.96 -32.31 -20.64
CA ASN A 256 -12.93 -33.69 -21.14
C ASN A 256 -14.08 -34.55 -20.57
N GLN A 257 -14.89 -33.99 -19.68
CA GLN A 257 -16.03 -34.68 -19.07
C GLN A 257 -17.29 -34.51 -19.93
N ASN A 258 -18.25 -35.42 -19.77
CA ASN A 258 -19.55 -35.24 -20.42
C ASN A 258 -20.21 -33.92 -19.95
N LYS A 259 -21.07 -33.35 -20.81
CA LYS A 259 -21.69 -32.04 -20.59
C LYS A 259 -22.47 -31.95 -19.27
N GLU A 260 -23.18 -33.00 -18.90
CA GLU A 260 -24.02 -33.05 -17.70
C GLU A 260 -23.17 -33.03 -16.42
N MET A 261 -22.16 -33.90 -16.31
CA MET A 261 -21.22 -33.95 -15.19
C MET A 261 -20.41 -32.66 -15.09
N ARG A 262 -19.94 -32.11 -16.22
CA ARG A 262 -19.23 -30.83 -16.27
C ARG A 262 -20.09 -29.72 -15.69
N MET A 263 -21.34 -29.62 -16.13
CA MET A 263 -22.29 -28.63 -15.63
C MET A 263 -22.64 -28.82 -14.15
N GLU A 264 -22.76 -30.06 -13.67
CA GLU A 264 -22.96 -30.36 -12.25
C GLU A 264 -21.78 -29.85 -11.41
N LYS A 265 -20.54 -30.18 -11.82
CA LYS A 265 -19.31 -29.76 -11.14
C LYS A 265 -19.14 -28.24 -11.15
N LEU A 266 -19.41 -27.56 -12.27
CA LEU A 266 -19.36 -26.09 -12.33
C LEU A 266 -20.44 -25.43 -11.45
N ARG A 267 -21.63 -26.03 -11.35
CA ARG A 267 -22.66 -25.58 -10.39
C ARG A 267 -22.22 -25.79 -8.94
N LEU A 268 -21.58 -26.91 -8.64
CA LEU A 268 -21.00 -27.19 -7.32
C LEU A 268 -19.94 -26.15 -6.95
N ILE A 269 -18.99 -25.87 -7.85
CA ILE A 269 -17.96 -24.85 -7.64
C ILE A 269 -18.60 -23.48 -7.41
N LYS A 270 -19.50 -23.05 -8.32
CA LYS A 270 -20.20 -21.76 -8.19
C LYS A 270 -20.94 -21.64 -6.84
N ARG A 271 -21.67 -22.69 -6.43
CA ARG A 271 -22.42 -22.71 -5.17
C ARG A 271 -21.49 -22.50 -3.98
N ASN A 272 -20.34 -23.15 -3.96
CA ASN A 272 -19.39 -23.02 -2.86
C ASN A 272 -18.60 -21.71 -2.90
N LEU A 273 -18.23 -21.20 -4.09
CA LEU A 273 -17.61 -19.86 -4.23
C LEU A 273 -18.48 -18.77 -3.62
N LEU A 274 -19.81 -18.86 -3.80
CA LEU A 274 -20.77 -17.93 -3.20
C LEU A 274 -20.83 -17.98 -1.66
N GLN A 275 -20.34 -19.07 -1.05
CA GLN A 275 -20.28 -19.23 0.41
C GLN A 275 -18.97 -18.72 1.01
N VAL A 276 -17.91 -18.56 0.20
CA VAL A 276 -16.63 -18.03 0.66
C VAL A 276 -16.79 -16.55 1.03
N SER A 277 -16.28 -16.17 2.20
CA SER A 277 -16.32 -14.79 2.70
C SER A 277 -15.69 -13.82 1.70
N ARG A 278 -16.23 -12.60 1.61
CA ARG A 278 -15.60 -11.54 0.79
C ARG A 278 -14.26 -11.07 1.33
N ASN A 279 -13.99 -11.31 2.62
CA ASN A 279 -12.70 -10.98 3.23
C ASN A 279 -11.54 -11.85 2.75
N VAL A 280 -11.83 -12.97 2.09
CA VAL A 280 -10.83 -13.90 1.57
C VAL A 280 -10.84 -13.79 0.05
N PRO A 281 -9.78 -13.25 -0.57
CA PRO A 281 -9.69 -13.14 -2.01
C PRO A 281 -9.55 -14.54 -2.63
N ILE A 282 -10.25 -14.74 -3.73
CA ILE A 282 -10.19 -15.94 -4.54
C ILE A 282 -9.51 -15.59 -5.85
N HIS A 283 -8.38 -16.24 -6.13
CA HIS A 283 -7.68 -16.16 -7.40
C HIS A 283 -8.00 -17.39 -8.25
N LEU A 284 -8.41 -17.18 -9.50
CA LEU A 284 -8.55 -18.22 -10.50
C LEU A 284 -7.34 -18.16 -11.45
N GLU A 285 -6.54 -19.22 -11.48
CA GLU A 285 -5.55 -19.42 -12.53
C GLU A 285 -6.21 -20.23 -13.65
N LEU A 286 -6.30 -19.65 -14.85
CA LEU A 286 -6.73 -20.39 -16.03
C LEU A 286 -5.61 -21.30 -16.51
N GLY A 287 -6.01 -22.37 -17.18
CA GLY A 287 -5.08 -23.20 -17.93
C GLY A 287 -5.67 -23.45 -19.31
N ASN A 288 -4.95 -24.23 -20.10
CA ASN A 288 -5.28 -24.48 -21.50
C ASN A 288 -6.70 -25.05 -21.67
N MET A 289 -7.56 -24.31 -22.38
CA MET A 289 -8.93 -24.69 -22.69
C MET A 289 -9.12 -24.73 -24.21
N GLY A 290 -9.64 -25.83 -24.73
CA GLY A 290 -9.94 -25.99 -26.16
C GLY A 290 -11.44 -26.08 -26.49
N ASN A 291 -12.29 -26.31 -25.48
CA ASN A 291 -13.72 -26.51 -25.69
C ASN A 291 -14.50 -25.19 -25.53
N PRO A 292 -15.13 -24.65 -26.61
CA PRO A 292 -15.82 -23.36 -26.56
C PRO A 292 -17.05 -23.37 -25.62
N ASP A 293 -17.78 -24.48 -25.53
CA ASP A 293 -18.90 -24.61 -24.58
C ASP A 293 -18.41 -24.53 -23.13
N HIS A 294 -17.29 -25.20 -22.83
CA HIS A 294 -16.69 -25.15 -21.48
C HIS A 294 -16.22 -23.74 -21.13
N VAL A 295 -15.56 -23.06 -22.08
CA VAL A 295 -15.11 -21.68 -21.87
C VAL A 295 -16.28 -20.72 -21.63
N ALA A 296 -17.36 -20.86 -22.39
CA ALA A 296 -18.59 -20.09 -22.15
C ALA A 296 -19.18 -20.37 -20.76
N GLU A 297 -19.14 -21.61 -20.29
CA GLU A 297 -19.59 -21.97 -18.94
C GLU A 297 -18.68 -21.37 -17.85
N VAL A 298 -17.36 -21.42 -18.01
CA VAL A 298 -16.38 -20.82 -17.08
C VAL A 298 -16.53 -19.29 -17.01
N LEU A 299 -16.66 -18.62 -18.15
CA LEU A 299 -16.89 -17.18 -18.26
C LEU A 299 -18.15 -16.72 -17.51
N ASN A 300 -19.23 -17.48 -17.56
CA ASN A 300 -20.50 -17.08 -16.98
C ASN A 300 -20.71 -17.57 -15.53
N ARG A 301 -20.05 -18.66 -15.14
CA ARG A 301 -20.32 -19.35 -13.86
C ARG A 301 -19.18 -19.26 -12.85
N ILE A 302 -17.95 -19.05 -13.28
CA ILE A 302 -16.77 -19.05 -12.41
C ILE A 302 -16.12 -17.68 -12.35
N ILE A 303 -15.70 -17.12 -13.51
CA ILE A 303 -14.94 -15.85 -13.60
C ILE A 303 -15.58 -14.69 -12.82
N PRO A 304 -16.91 -14.47 -12.86
CA PRO A 304 -17.52 -13.35 -12.13
C PRO A 304 -17.47 -13.52 -10.60
N TYR A 305 -17.25 -14.73 -10.10
CA TYR A 305 -17.35 -15.10 -8.68
C TYR A 305 -15.98 -15.27 -7.99
N VAL A 306 -14.90 -14.89 -8.67
CA VAL A 306 -13.55 -14.82 -8.11
C VAL A 306 -13.09 -13.37 -8.06
N ASP A 307 -12.14 -13.02 -7.17
CA ASP A 307 -11.66 -11.64 -7.00
C ASP A 307 -10.51 -11.31 -7.96
N SER A 308 -9.72 -12.33 -8.31
CA SER A 308 -8.60 -12.20 -9.23
C SER A 308 -8.55 -13.30 -10.28
N LEU A 309 -8.06 -12.97 -11.48
CA LEU A 309 -7.86 -13.88 -12.60
C LEU A 309 -6.41 -13.83 -13.09
N GLY A 310 -5.78 -14.98 -13.36
CA GLY A 310 -4.51 -15.10 -14.06
C GLY A 310 -4.71 -15.85 -15.39
N LEU A 311 -4.12 -15.32 -16.47
CA LEU A 311 -4.24 -15.88 -17.81
C LEU A 311 -3.17 -15.35 -18.79
N ASN A 312 -2.98 -16.07 -19.90
CA ASN A 312 -2.07 -15.71 -21.00
C ASN A 312 -2.77 -15.18 -22.26
N GLU A 313 -1.98 -14.88 -23.31
CA GLU A 313 -2.51 -14.35 -24.58
C GLU A 313 -3.46 -15.30 -25.31
N GLN A 314 -3.24 -16.62 -25.23
CA GLN A 314 -4.10 -17.60 -25.90
C GLN A 314 -5.46 -17.68 -25.22
N GLU A 315 -5.45 -17.75 -23.90
CA GLU A 315 -6.66 -17.79 -23.08
C GLU A 315 -7.47 -16.50 -23.23
N LEU A 316 -6.84 -15.33 -23.20
CA LEU A 316 -7.54 -14.05 -23.38
C LEU A 316 -8.24 -13.95 -24.74
N ALA A 317 -7.51 -14.27 -25.82
CA ALA A 317 -8.08 -14.23 -27.17
C ALA A 317 -9.20 -15.25 -27.33
N PHE A 318 -9.07 -16.43 -26.72
CA PHE A 318 -10.12 -17.45 -26.78
C PHE A 318 -11.37 -17.03 -26.01
N LEU A 319 -11.22 -16.46 -24.81
CA LEU A 319 -12.35 -15.88 -24.06
C LEU A 319 -13.08 -14.80 -24.87
N SER A 320 -12.32 -13.93 -25.55
CA SER A 320 -12.89 -12.90 -26.40
C SER A 320 -13.62 -13.50 -27.61
N ASN A 321 -13.02 -14.46 -28.30
CA ASN A 321 -13.62 -15.15 -29.45
C ASN A 321 -14.95 -15.83 -29.09
N VAL A 322 -14.99 -16.59 -27.99
CA VAL A 322 -16.18 -17.33 -27.56
C VAL A 322 -17.32 -16.41 -27.10
N ALA A 323 -17.02 -15.30 -26.42
CA ALA A 323 -18.04 -14.41 -25.87
C ALA A 323 -18.30 -13.14 -26.70
N GLY A 324 -17.81 -13.10 -27.94
CA GLY A 324 -17.99 -11.98 -28.87
C GLY A 324 -17.39 -10.67 -28.35
N GLY A 325 -16.20 -10.74 -27.75
CA GLY A 325 -15.45 -9.60 -27.24
C GLY A 325 -14.65 -8.84 -28.32
N PRO A 326 -13.81 -7.88 -27.93
CA PRO A 326 -12.94 -7.16 -28.87
C PRO A 326 -11.91 -8.08 -29.53
N TYR A 327 -11.63 -7.87 -30.82
CA TYR A 327 -10.58 -8.59 -31.56
C TYR A 327 -10.73 -10.12 -31.58
N THR A 328 -11.95 -10.62 -31.81
CA THR A 328 -12.25 -12.06 -31.91
C THR A 328 -11.46 -12.77 -33.02
N ASP A 329 -11.06 -12.02 -34.05
CA ASP A 329 -10.27 -12.45 -35.21
C ASP A 329 -8.81 -12.76 -34.88
N LEU A 330 -8.32 -12.36 -33.71
CA LEU A 330 -6.96 -12.70 -33.26
C LEU A 330 -6.79 -14.17 -32.90
N TYR A 331 -7.86 -14.90 -32.58
CA TYR A 331 -7.77 -16.30 -32.20
C TYR A 331 -7.72 -17.23 -33.44
N PRO A 332 -6.79 -18.19 -33.52
CA PRO A 332 -5.75 -18.51 -32.54
C PRO A 332 -4.55 -17.54 -32.59
N VAL A 333 -4.07 -17.13 -31.41
CA VAL A 333 -2.94 -16.20 -31.28
C VAL A 333 -1.62 -16.98 -31.26
N SER A 334 -0.67 -16.55 -32.09
CA SER A 334 0.72 -17.00 -32.00
C SER A 334 1.45 -16.32 -30.83
N PRO A 335 2.20 -17.07 -29.99
CA PRO A 335 2.96 -16.50 -28.89
C PRO A 335 3.90 -15.37 -29.34
N GLY A 336 3.90 -14.25 -28.61
CA GLY A 336 4.75 -13.09 -28.91
C GLY A 336 4.33 -12.22 -30.10
N ALA A 337 3.28 -12.58 -30.86
CA ALA A 337 2.76 -11.82 -32.00
C ALA A 337 1.56 -10.91 -31.61
N VAL A 338 1.63 -10.29 -30.43
CA VAL A 338 0.50 -9.54 -29.85
C VAL A 338 0.82 -8.09 -29.59
N HIS A 339 -0.06 -7.22 -30.06
CA HIS A 339 0.01 -5.79 -29.79
C HIS A 339 -0.64 -5.47 -28.44
N VAL A 340 0.08 -4.71 -27.60
CA VAL A 340 -0.35 -4.38 -26.23
C VAL A 340 -1.73 -3.74 -26.20
N HIS A 341 -1.99 -2.74 -27.05
CA HIS A 341 -3.30 -2.08 -27.11
C HIS A 341 -4.47 -3.02 -27.38
N LYS A 342 -4.30 -4.08 -28.17
CA LYS A 342 -5.37 -5.06 -28.41
C LYS A 342 -5.66 -5.88 -27.14
N MET A 343 -4.62 -6.26 -26.40
CA MET A 343 -4.78 -6.95 -25.12
C MET A 343 -5.45 -6.04 -24.08
N VAL A 344 -5.08 -4.76 -24.03
CA VAL A 344 -5.67 -3.76 -23.13
C VAL A 344 -7.18 -3.62 -23.37
N GLU A 345 -7.64 -3.55 -24.62
CA GLU A 345 -9.08 -3.53 -24.93
C GLU A 345 -9.80 -4.80 -24.46
N MET A 346 -9.22 -5.99 -24.70
CA MET A 346 -9.82 -7.24 -24.25
C MET A 346 -9.86 -7.36 -22.72
N LEU A 347 -8.81 -6.94 -22.01
CA LEU A 347 -8.76 -6.93 -20.55
C LEU A 347 -9.76 -5.92 -19.96
N TYR A 348 -9.86 -4.73 -20.56
CA TYR A 348 -10.87 -3.74 -20.19
C TYR A 348 -12.28 -4.29 -20.36
N TRP A 349 -12.58 -4.91 -21.50
CA TRP A 349 -13.86 -5.57 -21.76
C TRP A 349 -14.16 -6.69 -20.75
N LEU A 350 -13.20 -7.56 -20.48
CA LEU A 350 -13.37 -8.69 -19.55
C LEU A 350 -13.71 -8.18 -18.15
N LEU A 351 -12.97 -7.18 -17.66
CA LEU A 351 -13.17 -6.61 -16.33
C LEU A 351 -14.46 -5.78 -16.23
N THR A 352 -14.86 -5.08 -17.30
CA THR A 352 -16.09 -4.28 -17.29
C THR A 352 -17.35 -5.13 -17.45
N LYS A 353 -17.29 -6.20 -18.25
CA LYS A 353 -18.43 -7.09 -18.51
C LYS A 353 -18.66 -8.11 -17.39
N PHE A 354 -17.59 -8.67 -16.83
CA PHE A 354 -17.68 -9.75 -15.83
C PHE A 354 -17.18 -9.35 -14.44
N GLY A 355 -16.66 -8.13 -14.28
CA GLY A 355 -16.15 -7.63 -13.01
C GLY A 355 -17.20 -7.09 -12.04
N HIS A 356 -16.73 -6.76 -10.85
CA HIS A 356 -17.52 -6.06 -9.86
C HIS A 356 -17.81 -4.64 -10.32
N ASP A 357 -19.09 -4.29 -10.31
CA ASP A 357 -19.55 -2.94 -10.61
C ASP A 357 -20.65 -2.55 -9.61
N GLY A 358 -20.28 -1.61 -8.73
CA GLY A 358 -21.17 -1.03 -7.73
C GLY A 358 -22.30 -0.20 -8.34
N SER A 359 -22.33 0.06 -9.64
CA SER A 359 -23.41 0.76 -10.33
C SER A 359 -24.38 -0.18 -11.05
N SER A 360 -23.91 -1.33 -11.56
CA SER A 360 -24.72 -2.34 -12.26
C SER A 360 -25.65 -3.13 -11.32
N PRO A 361 -26.98 -3.18 -11.59
CA PRO A 361 -27.91 -4.03 -10.88
C PRO A 361 -27.57 -5.52 -11.02
N GLU A 362 -27.08 -5.92 -12.20
CA GLU A 362 -26.71 -7.30 -12.51
C GLU A 362 -25.54 -7.75 -11.63
N SER A 363 -24.48 -6.94 -11.57
CA SER A 363 -23.30 -7.20 -10.74
C SER A 363 -23.64 -7.30 -9.24
N LYS A 364 -24.58 -6.47 -8.75
CA LYS A 364 -25.07 -6.53 -7.37
C LYS A 364 -25.95 -7.75 -7.10
N ASN A 365 -26.88 -8.06 -8.00
CA ASN A 365 -27.83 -9.16 -7.84
C ASN A 365 -27.12 -10.51 -7.88
N TYR A 366 -26.15 -10.66 -8.79
CA TYR A 366 -25.35 -11.87 -8.94
C TYR A 366 -24.06 -11.86 -8.10
N LYS A 367 -23.81 -10.80 -7.33
CA LYS A 367 -22.67 -10.67 -6.39
C LYS A 367 -21.29 -10.85 -7.04
N TYR A 368 -21.06 -10.25 -8.20
CA TYR A 368 -19.75 -10.35 -8.85
C TYR A 368 -18.62 -9.78 -7.97
N ARG A 369 -17.43 -10.36 -8.11
CA ARG A 369 -16.25 -10.12 -7.26
C ARG A 369 -15.01 -9.69 -8.04
N LEU A 370 -14.93 -10.02 -9.33
CA LEU A 370 -13.71 -9.85 -10.12
C LEU A 370 -13.29 -8.38 -10.17
N SER A 371 -12.08 -8.11 -9.69
CA SER A 371 -11.53 -6.76 -9.55
C SER A 371 -10.06 -6.67 -9.97
N ARG A 372 -9.37 -7.80 -10.19
CA ARG A 372 -7.96 -7.87 -10.60
C ARG A 372 -7.75 -8.93 -11.68
N ILE A 373 -7.02 -8.58 -12.74
CA ILE A 373 -6.55 -9.52 -13.77
C ILE A 373 -5.02 -9.36 -13.88
N HIS A 374 -4.32 -10.48 -13.79
CA HIS A 374 -2.89 -10.58 -14.07
C HIS A 374 -2.71 -11.28 -15.42
N PHE A 375 -2.33 -10.50 -16.41
CA PHE A 375 -2.06 -10.99 -17.75
C PHE A 375 -0.56 -11.15 -17.93
N HIS A 376 -0.13 -12.32 -18.37
CA HIS A 376 1.28 -12.59 -18.67
C HIS A 376 1.40 -13.13 -20.09
N SER A 377 2.31 -12.54 -20.86
CA SER A 377 2.67 -13.04 -22.18
C SER A 377 4.18 -13.19 -22.29
N LEU A 378 4.64 -13.81 -23.36
CA LEU A 378 6.07 -14.00 -23.58
C LEU A 378 6.87 -12.67 -23.57
N THR A 379 6.30 -11.58 -24.11
CA THR A 379 7.04 -10.32 -24.34
C THR A 379 6.75 -9.22 -23.33
N PHE A 380 5.59 -9.26 -22.66
CA PHE A 380 5.20 -8.27 -21.65
C PHE A 380 4.12 -8.81 -20.71
N HIS A 381 4.03 -8.23 -19.52
CA HIS A 381 2.98 -8.53 -18.56
C HIS A 381 2.14 -7.28 -18.27
N LEU A 382 0.87 -7.49 -17.93
CA LEU A 382 -0.07 -6.45 -17.53
C LEU A 382 -0.75 -6.83 -16.20
N MET A 383 -0.92 -5.84 -15.33
CA MET A 383 -1.82 -5.94 -14.19
C MET A 383 -2.95 -4.93 -14.36
N VAL A 384 -4.18 -5.42 -14.39
CA VAL A 384 -5.38 -4.60 -14.62
C VAL A 384 -6.28 -4.75 -13.41
N TYR A 385 -6.71 -3.64 -12.82
CA TYR A 385 -7.60 -3.71 -11.66
C TYR A 385 -8.60 -2.56 -11.61
N LYS A 386 -9.69 -2.79 -10.89
CA LYS A 386 -10.78 -1.85 -10.66
C LYS A 386 -11.10 -1.81 -9.17
N GLY A 387 -11.33 -0.61 -8.63
CA GLY A 387 -11.66 -0.40 -7.22
C GLY A 387 -10.43 -0.26 -6.33
N THR A 388 -10.64 -0.45 -5.02
CA THR A 388 -9.63 -0.18 -3.97
C THR A 388 -9.23 -1.43 -3.17
N ASP A 389 -9.76 -2.61 -3.55
CA ASP A 389 -9.49 -3.85 -2.84
C ASP A 389 -8.05 -4.36 -3.02
N TRP A 390 -7.31 -3.89 -4.03
CA TRP A 390 -5.98 -4.38 -4.36
C TRP A 390 -4.91 -3.29 -4.30
N SER A 391 -3.72 -3.65 -3.80
CA SER A 391 -2.56 -2.77 -3.73
C SER A 391 -1.23 -3.54 -3.92
N ASN A 392 -0.10 -2.82 -4.00
CA ASN A 392 1.24 -3.35 -4.28
C ASN A 392 1.39 -4.07 -5.63
N LEU A 393 0.56 -3.71 -6.60
CA LEU A 393 0.42 -4.41 -7.88
C LEU A 393 1.63 -4.23 -8.82
N ALA A 394 2.30 -3.08 -8.79
CA ALA A 394 3.51 -2.86 -9.59
C ALA A 394 4.68 -3.74 -9.14
N ALA A 395 4.87 -3.89 -7.82
CA ALA A 395 5.87 -4.80 -7.26
C ALA A 395 5.53 -6.25 -7.60
N GLY A 396 4.25 -6.64 -7.51
CA GLY A 396 3.79 -7.97 -7.94
C GLY A 396 4.06 -8.25 -9.42
N LEU A 397 3.73 -7.31 -10.30
CA LEU A 397 3.96 -7.44 -11.73
C LEU A 397 5.46 -7.57 -12.06
N ALA A 398 6.30 -6.72 -11.48
CA ALA A 398 7.75 -6.78 -11.64
C ALA A 398 8.35 -8.08 -11.10
N ALA A 399 7.88 -8.54 -9.94
CA ALA A 399 8.33 -9.80 -9.35
C ALA A 399 7.95 -11.01 -10.23
N GLY A 400 6.74 -11.00 -10.81
CA GLY A 400 6.30 -11.98 -11.79
C GLY A 400 7.19 -12.01 -13.04
N ALA A 401 7.44 -10.85 -13.66
CA ALA A 401 8.32 -10.73 -14.83
C ALA A 401 9.76 -11.19 -14.54
N ARG A 402 10.31 -10.83 -13.38
CA ARG A 402 11.65 -11.27 -12.95
C ARG A 402 11.72 -12.78 -12.72
N VAL A 403 10.68 -13.38 -12.13
CA VAL A 403 10.63 -14.84 -11.93
C VAL A 403 10.57 -15.59 -13.25
N ALA A 404 9.85 -15.07 -14.26
CA ALA A 404 9.84 -15.65 -15.60
C ALA A 404 11.25 -15.77 -16.19
N ALA A 405 12.03 -14.68 -16.14
CA ALA A 405 13.40 -14.64 -16.62
C ALA A 405 14.32 -15.61 -15.86
N ARG A 406 14.26 -15.59 -14.52
CA ARG A 406 15.11 -16.46 -13.69
C ARG A 406 14.82 -17.93 -13.90
N GLN A 407 13.53 -18.30 -13.93
CA GLN A 407 13.11 -19.70 -13.97
C GLN A 407 13.34 -20.33 -15.35
N SER A 408 13.14 -19.58 -16.44
CA SER A 408 13.38 -20.07 -17.80
C SER A 408 14.85 -20.35 -18.09
N CYS A 409 15.75 -19.45 -17.67
CA CYS A 409 17.20 -19.58 -17.87
C CYS A 409 17.96 -20.24 -16.70
N LYS A 410 17.28 -20.67 -15.62
CA LYS A 410 17.92 -21.17 -14.38
C LYS A 410 18.97 -20.18 -13.81
N ILE A 411 18.69 -18.89 -13.89
CA ILE A 411 19.59 -17.83 -13.39
C ILE A 411 19.54 -17.82 -11.86
N THR A 412 20.70 -18.04 -11.23
CA THR A 412 20.88 -17.95 -9.78
C THR A 412 21.45 -16.59 -9.35
N ASN A 413 22.13 -15.88 -10.25
CA ASN A 413 22.71 -14.56 -10.02
C ASN A 413 22.17 -13.57 -11.05
N ASP A 414 21.48 -12.54 -10.57
CA ASP A 414 20.82 -11.49 -11.38
C ASP A 414 21.75 -10.67 -12.27
N MET A 415 23.06 -10.76 -12.03
CA MET A 415 24.07 -10.09 -12.87
C MET A 415 24.38 -10.85 -14.16
N ASN A 416 24.03 -12.14 -14.25
CA ASN A 416 24.22 -12.94 -15.46
C ASN A 416 22.96 -12.86 -16.34
N THR A 417 22.96 -11.95 -17.31
CA THR A 417 21.83 -11.72 -18.23
C THR A 417 22.19 -12.02 -19.68
N ASP A 418 23.31 -12.66 -19.97
CA ASP A 418 23.79 -12.87 -21.34
C ASP A 418 22.82 -13.74 -22.16
N ASP A 419 22.11 -14.64 -21.47
CA ASP A 419 21.08 -15.52 -22.04
C ASP A 419 19.69 -14.87 -22.08
N LEU A 420 19.54 -13.63 -21.61
CA LEU A 420 18.28 -12.89 -21.65
C LEU A 420 18.26 -11.92 -22.84
N GLU A 421 17.06 -11.65 -23.32
CA GLU A 421 16.83 -10.63 -24.33
C GLU A 421 15.47 -9.95 -24.15
N LEU A 422 15.39 -8.71 -24.61
CA LEU A 422 14.17 -7.94 -24.69
C LEU A 422 13.62 -7.97 -26.13
N ARG A 423 12.38 -8.41 -26.31
CA ARG A 423 11.72 -8.48 -27.64
C ARG A 423 10.60 -7.44 -27.84
N VAL A 424 10.59 -6.37 -27.05
CA VAL A 424 9.61 -5.28 -27.19
C VAL A 424 10.17 -4.13 -28.03
N SER A 425 9.31 -3.48 -28.83
CA SER A 425 9.70 -2.29 -29.59
C SER A 425 10.04 -1.12 -28.67
N MET A 426 11.06 -0.34 -29.05
CA MET A 426 11.50 0.87 -28.33
C MET A 426 10.38 1.87 -28.06
N SER A 427 9.40 1.97 -28.97
CA SER A 427 8.16 2.69 -28.75
C SER A 427 6.98 1.91 -29.33
N HIS A 428 5.86 1.90 -28.62
CA HIS A 428 4.61 1.30 -29.08
C HIS A 428 3.38 1.80 -28.32
N LEU A 429 2.21 1.64 -28.91
CA LEU A 429 0.93 2.04 -28.33
C LEU A 429 0.46 1.05 -27.26
N LEU A 430 0.23 1.55 -26.04
CA LEU A 430 -0.33 0.79 -24.92
C LEU A 430 -1.86 0.83 -24.90
N ASP A 431 -2.46 2.00 -25.12
CA ASP A 431 -3.91 2.19 -25.06
C ASP A 431 -4.33 3.16 -26.16
N LYS A 432 -5.16 2.67 -27.09
CA LYS A 432 -5.61 3.45 -28.25
C LYS A 432 -6.60 4.53 -27.87
N GLU A 433 -7.39 4.31 -26.83
CA GLU A 433 -8.55 5.14 -26.49
C GLU A 433 -8.13 6.35 -25.65
N VAL A 434 -7.11 6.17 -24.81
CA VAL A 434 -6.48 7.28 -24.06
C VAL A 434 -5.28 7.86 -24.83
N GLY A 435 -4.84 7.23 -25.92
CA GLY A 435 -3.65 7.63 -26.68
C GLY A 435 -2.35 7.44 -25.89
N LYS A 436 -2.28 6.41 -25.04
CA LYS A 436 -1.10 6.15 -24.20
C LYS A 436 -0.03 5.43 -25.01
N GLU A 437 1.09 6.10 -25.22
CA GLU A 437 2.30 5.51 -25.80
C GLU A 437 3.29 5.09 -24.70
N TYR A 438 4.05 4.03 -24.99
CA TYR A 438 5.18 3.58 -24.21
C TYR A 438 6.46 3.92 -24.95
N VAL A 439 7.40 4.56 -24.25
CA VAL A 439 8.78 4.74 -24.70
C VAL A 439 9.65 3.94 -23.73
N PHE A 440 10.40 2.98 -24.26
CA PHE A 440 11.21 2.07 -23.46
C PHE A 440 12.42 2.80 -22.87
N GLU A 441 12.43 2.91 -21.55
CA GLU A 441 13.59 3.36 -20.77
C GLU A 441 14.03 2.22 -19.84
N PRO A 442 15.23 1.64 -20.00
CA PRO A 442 15.68 0.50 -19.20
C PRO A 442 15.65 0.75 -17.68
N GLN A 443 15.89 2.01 -17.26
CA GLN A 443 15.89 2.43 -15.85
C GLN A 443 14.48 2.56 -15.26
N LYS A 444 13.45 2.61 -16.11
CA LYS A 444 12.04 2.77 -15.74
C LYS A 444 11.17 1.86 -16.64
N PRO A 445 11.31 0.54 -16.53
CA PRO A 445 10.63 -0.39 -17.43
C PRO A 445 9.11 -0.43 -17.20
N ILE A 446 8.62 0.02 -16.04
CA ILE A 446 7.20 -0.05 -15.68
C ILE A 446 6.46 1.23 -16.08
N ALA A 447 5.31 1.07 -16.72
CA ALA A 447 4.37 2.15 -17.02
C ALA A 447 3.02 1.90 -16.36
N SER A 448 2.33 2.95 -15.95
CA SER A 448 0.96 2.87 -15.43
C SER A 448 0.09 3.98 -15.99
N TRP A 449 -1.18 3.69 -16.20
CA TRP A 449 -2.20 4.66 -16.62
C TRP A 449 -3.59 4.21 -16.16
N MET A 450 -4.58 5.09 -16.34
CA MET A 450 -5.96 4.84 -15.96
C MET A 450 -6.90 5.14 -17.13
N ARG A 451 -7.88 4.28 -17.36
CA ARG A 451 -9.00 4.48 -18.29
C ARG A 451 -10.29 4.32 -17.51
N ASN A 452 -11.03 5.42 -17.35
CA ASN A 452 -12.20 5.50 -16.46
C ASN A 452 -11.84 5.08 -15.01
N GLU A 453 -12.46 4.03 -14.47
CA GLU A 453 -12.19 3.49 -13.13
C GLU A 453 -11.20 2.30 -13.13
N VAL A 454 -10.64 1.96 -14.30
CA VAL A 454 -9.74 0.81 -14.47
C VAL A 454 -8.30 1.31 -14.59
N VAL A 455 -7.42 0.75 -13.77
CA VAL A 455 -6.00 1.07 -13.76
C VAL A 455 -5.22 -0.07 -14.41
N PHE A 456 -4.26 0.30 -15.25
CA PHE A 456 -3.37 -0.60 -15.97
C PHE A 456 -1.93 -0.36 -15.54
N ILE A 457 -1.20 -1.45 -15.32
CA ILE A 457 0.24 -1.44 -15.05
C ILE A 457 0.89 -2.37 -16.05
N TYR A 458 1.91 -1.89 -16.73
CA TYR A 458 2.63 -2.58 -17.80
C TYR A 458 4.11 -2.72 -17.43
N THR A 459 4.70 -3.85 -17.77
CA THR A 459 6.15 -4.04 -17.82
C THR A 459 6.49 -4.94 -19.01
N PRO A 460 7.59 -4.67 -19.72
CA PRO A 460 8.12 -5.67 -20.65
C PRO A 460 8.59 -6.92 -19.88
N ALA A 461 8.80 -8.03 -20.58
CA ALA A 461 9.38 -9.25 -20.02
C ALA A 461 10.77 -9.50 -20.63
N LEU A 462 11.69 -10.04 -19.83
CA LEU A 462 12.98 -10.53 -20.30
C LEU A 462 12.85 -12.01 -20.64
N ILE A 463 13.18 -12.35 -21.87
CA ILE A 463 12.99 -13.69 -22.43
C ILE A 463 14.31 -14.43 -22.43
N CYS A 464 14.28 -15.69 -22.03
CA CYS A 464 15.43 -16.57 -22.15
C CYS A 464 15.62 -16.99 -23.61
N LYS A 465 16.81 -16.72 -24.18
CA LYS A 465 17.18 -17.09 -25.56
C LYS A 465 17.10 -18.61 -25.78
N VAL A 466 17.52 -19.39 -24.79
CA VAL A 466 17.49 -20.86 -24.81
C VAL A 466 16.89 -21.36 -23.49
N PRO A 467 15.55 -21.53 -23.41
CA PRO A 467 14.89 -21.89 -22.16
C PRO A 467 15.22 -23.33 -21.76
N SER A 468 15.63 -23.50 -20.51
CA SER A 468 15.97 -24.80 -19.90
C SER A 468 14.80 -25.46 -19.18
N LYS A 469 13.78 -24.68 -18.83
CA LYS A 469 12.50 -25.13 -18.26
C LYS A 469 11.42 -24.16 -18.73
N THR A 470 10.32 -24.67 -19.27
CA THR A 470 9.18 -23.84 -19.72
C THR A 470 7.88 -24.21 -19.01
N VAL A 471 7.77 -25.44 -18.51
CA VAL A 471 6.60 -25.93 -17.77
C VAL A 471 6.48 -25.24 -16.42
N GLY A 472 5.27 -24.78 -16.09
CA GLY A 472 4.93 -24.12 -14.82
C GLY A 472 5.49 -22.71 -14.66
N ILE A 473 5.95 -22.07 -15.74
CA ILE A 473 6.38 -20.67 -15.68
C ILE A 473 5.19 -19.76 -15.40
N ASP A 474 4.09 -19.95 -16.12
CA ASP A 474 2.85 -19.16 -15.97
C ASP A 474 2.35 -19.23 -14.52
N ASP A 475 2.24 -20.44 -13.97
CA ASP A 475 1.88 -20.67 -12.56
C ASP A 475 2.81 -19.93 -11.58
N ALA A 476 4.12 -19.92 -11.86
CA ALA A 476 5.11 -19.24 -11.03
C ALA A 476 5.02 -17.71 -11.14
N ILE A 477 4.72 -17.18 -12.34
CA ILE A 477 4.47 -15.76 -12.59
C ILE A 477 3.24 -15.31 -11.81
N SER A 478 2.12 -16.01 -11.98
CA SER A 478 0.85 -15.71 -11.32
C SER A 478 0.96 -15.82 -9.80
N THR A 479 1.57 -16.90 -9.30
CA THR A 479 1.83 -17.09 -7.86
C THR A 479 2.67 -15.96 -7.28
N THR A 480 3.80 -15.63 -7.93
CA THR A 480 4.70 -14.58 -7.46
C THR A 480 3.98 -13.24 -7.47
N GLY A 481 3.34 -12.89 -8.58
CA GLY A 481 2.60 -11.64 -8.69
C GLY A 481 1.47 -11.52 -7.67
N LEU A 482 0.80 -12.63 -7.35
CA LEU A 482 -0.26 -12.68 -6.35
C LEU A 482 0.27 -12.55 -4.91
N ILE A 483 1.33 -13.27 -4.54
CA ILE A 483 1.91 -13.21 -3.18
C ILE A 483 2.52 -11.84 -2.88
N PHE A 484 3.04 -11.14 -3.89
CA PHE A 484 3.50 -9.76 -3.76
C PHE A 484 2.37 -8.74 -3.84
N SER A 485 1.17 -9.12 -4.30
CA SER A 485 -0.02 -8.27 -4.26
C SER A 485 -0.61 -8.26 -2.85
N GLN A 486 -1.40 -7.24 -2.55
CA GLN A 486 -2.09 -7.09 -1.28
C GLN A 486 -3.60 -6.91 -1.49
N TYR A 487 -4.40 -7.58 -0.67
CA TYR A 487 -5.87 -7.49 -0.70
C TYR A 487 -6.42 -6.84 0.58
N ILE A 488 -7.22 -5.78 0.42
CA ILE A 488 -7.70 -4.90 1.49
C ILE A 488 -9.23 -4.86 1.48
N HIS A 489 -9.88 -5.97 1.86
CA HIS A 489 -11.34 -5.99 2.04
C HIS A 489 -11.77 -5.79 3.52
N LYS A 490 -10.81 -5.88 4.45
CA LYS A 490 -11.05 -5.94 5.91
C LYS A 490 -11.45 -4.64 6.61
N CYS A 491 -11.46 -3.48 5.95
CA CYS A 491 -11.66 -2.22 6.68
C CYS A 491 -13.11 -1.67 6.69
N PHE A 492 -14.05 -2.19 5.89
CA PHE A 492 -15.37 -1.54 5.76
C PHE A 492 -16.54 -2.24 6.47
N GLU A 493 -16.59 -3.58 6.56
CA GLU A 493 -17.79 -4.27 7.07
C GLU A 493 -17.76 -4.64 8.55
N HIS A 494 -16.59 -4.81 9.19
CA HIS A 494 -16.54 -5.18 10.61
C HIS A 494 -16.67 -3.97 11.57
N ILE A 495 -16.61 -2.75 11.05
CA ILE A 495 -16.63 -1.50 11.84
C ILE A 495 -18.05 -0.92 11.98
N ILE A 496 -19.05 -1.44 11.25
CA ILE A 496 -20.41 -0.87 11.26
C ILE A 496 -21.47 -1.97 11.41
N GLY A 497 -22.07 -2.06 12.60
CA GLY A 497 -23.13 -3.02 12.93
C GLY A 497 -24.32 -3.02 11.97
N LYS A 498 -24.83 -4.23 11.70
CA LYS A 498 -25.88 -4.62 10.71
C LYS A 498 -27.22 -3.85 10.77
N SER A 499 -27.49 -3.01 11.76
CA SER A 499 -28.79 -2.32 11.89
C SER A 499 -28.87 -0.93 11.23
N ARG A 500 -27.77 -0.36 10.71
CA ARG A 500 -27.78 1.01 10.15
C ARG A 500 -28.02 1.11 8.64
N MET A 501 -27.89 0.02 7.88
CA MET A 501 -28.00 0.05 6.40
C MET A 501 -29.44 0.16 5.87
N ALA A 502 -30.45 -0.32 6.61
CA ALA A 502 -31.85 -0.24 6.17
C ALA A 502 -32.41 1.20 6.21
N PHE A 503 -31.91 2.04 7.11
CA PHE A 503 -32.35 3.42 7.27
C PHE A 503 -31.68 4.36 6.25
N VAL A 504 -30.38 4.15 5.99
CA VAL A 504 -29.58 4.96 5.06
C VAL A 504 -29.94 4.68 3.59
N ARG A 505 -30.21 3.41 3.21
CA ARG A 505 -30.67 3.07 1.84
C ARG A 505 -32.02 3.70 1.50
N ARG A 506 -32.95 3.83 2.46
CA ARG A 506 -34.26 4.46 2.21
C ARG A 506 -34.19 5.96 1.98
N HIS A 507 -33.27 6.67 2.64
CA HIS A 507 -33.14 8.13 2.47
C HIS A 507 -32.34 8.52 1.22
N ILE A 508 -31.34 7.73 0.84
CA ILE A 508 -30.55 7.99 -0.38
C ILE A 508 -31.37 7.72 -1.65
N LEU A 509 -32.21 6.68 -1.66
CA LEU A 509 -33.14 6.45 -2.80
C LEU A 509 -34.28 7.49 -2.85
N ALA A 510 -34.66 8.10 -1.73
CA ALA A 510 -35.65 9.18 -1.70
C ALA A 510 -35.07 10.49 -2.25
N PHE A 511 -33.79 10.78 -1.98
CA PHE A 511 -33.08 11.94 -2.50
C PHE A 511 -32.82 11.82 -4.02
N LEU A 512 -32.49 10.62 -4.51
CA LEU A 512 -32.24 10.36 -5.94
C LEU A 512 -33.51 10.34 -6.82
N LYS A 513 -34.72 10.26 -6.23
CA LYS A 513 -35.99 10.36 -6.96
C LYS A 513 -36.53 11.79 -7.11
N GLN A 514 -35.91 12.79 -6.46
CA GLN A 514 -36.40 14.18 -6.45
C GLN A 514 -35.73 15.12 -7.47
N THR A 515 -34.77 14.65 -8.27
CA THR A 515 -34.13 15.47 -9.31
C THR A 515 -34.24 14.80 -10.68
N GLN A 516 -35.47 14.63 -11.17
CA GLN A 516 -35.75 14.58 -12.61
C GLN A 516 -36.18 15.99 -13.03
N PHE A 517 -35.33 16.79 -13.67
CA PHE A 517 -35.76 17.82 -14.59
C PHE A 517 -34.67 18.12 -15.64
N THR A 518 -35.05 17.81 -16.89
CA THR A 518 -34.68 18.42 -18.18
C THR A 518 -33.21 18.58 -18.59
N ARG A 519 -32.81 17.69 -19.51
CA ARG A 519 -31.83 17.95 -20.58
C ARG A 519 -32.26 19.17 -21.41
N ARG A 520 -31.41 20.19 -21.50
CA ARG A 520 -31.03 20.91 -22.74
C ARG A 520 -29.98 22.00 -22.41
N ASP A 521 -29.03 22.11 -23.33
CA ASP A 521 -28.00 23.14 -23.47
C ASP A 521 -26.97 23.33 -22.35
N LEU A 522 -25.80 22.70 -22.53
CA LEU A 522 -24.49 23.34 -22.38
C LEU A 522 -23.40 22.42 -22.94
N SER A 523 -23.39 22.33 -24.27
CA SER A 523 -22.19 22.05 -25.06
C SER A 523 -21.35 23.33 -25.07
N ALA A 524 -20.37 23.45 -24.17
CA ALA A 524 -19.12 24.21 -24.32
C ALA A 524 -18.39 24.29 -22.97
N LYS A 525 -17.10 23.93 -22.95
CA LYS A 525 -16.13 23.97 -21.83
C LYS A 525 -16.27 22.85 -20.78
N ILE A 526 -15.83 21.64 -21.15
CA ILE A 526 -15.31 20.68 -20.18
C ILE A 526 -13.80 20.95 -20.06
N GLY A 527 -13.41 21.67 -19.01
CA GLY A 527 -12.03 21.71 -18.54
C GLY A 527 -11.62 20.33 -18.03
N GLY A 528 -10.32 20.03 -18.14
CA GLY A 528 -9.70 18.72 -17.87
C GLY A 528 -9.86 18.18 -16.44
N PRO A 529 -9.22 17.02 -16.14
CA PRO A 529 -9.35 16.34 -14.86
C PRO A 529 -8.92 17.23 -13.69
N VAL A 530 -9.64 17.11 -12.58
CA VAL A 530 -9.55 17.96 -11.39
C VAL A 530 -8.13 17.89 -10.79
N GLU A 531 -7.36 18.98 -10.90
CA GLU A 531 -5.96 19.15 -10.50
C GLU A 531 -5.65 19.04 -8.99
N TRP A 532 -6.63 18.72 -8.12
CA TRP A 532 -6.41 18.75 -6.67
C TRP A 532 -5.72 17.51 -6.07
N LEU A 533 -5.45 16.46 -6.86
CA LEU A 533 -4.79 15.23 -6.39
C LEU A 533 -3.26 15.23 -6.52
N ASP A 534 -2.65 16.19 -7.24
CA ASP A 534 -1.20 16.27 -7.43
C ASP A 534 -0.47 17.15 -6.37
N ASP A 535 -1.19 17.95 -5.58
CA ASP A 535 -0.55 19.11 -4.90
C ASP A 535 -0.29 18.96 -3.39
N ALA A 536 -0.42 17.77 -2.78
CA ALA A 536 -0.25 17.62 -1.32
C ALA A 536 0.65 16.46 -0.85
N VAL A 537 1.68 16.07 -1.62
CA VAL A 537 2.58 14.97 -1.23
C VAL A 537 4.03 15.41 -1.40
N THR A 538 4.85 15.36 -0.33
CA THR A 538 6.25 15.76 -0.48
C THR A 538 7.08 14.71 -1.20
N HIS A 539 8.20 15.13 -1.78
CA HIS A 539 9.15 14.25 -2.47
C HIS A 539 9.73 13.12 -1.56
N ALA A 540 9.55 13.20 -0.23
CA ALA A 540 9.85 12.12 0.70
C ALA A 540 8.69 11.11 0.83
N ASP A 541 7.45 11.60 0.81
CA ASP A 541 6.23 10.79 0.80
C ASP A 541 6.03 10.09 -0.54
N VAL A 542 6.39 10.72 -1.67
CA VAL A 542 6.41 10.06 -2.99
C VAL A 542 7.40 8.90 -3.01
N ARG A 543 8.51 8.96 -2.24
CA ARG A 543 9.46 7.84 -2.17
C ARG A 543 9.07 6.75 -1.17
N ALA A 544 8.15 7.01 -0.24
CA ALA A 544 7.60 6.00 0.66
C ALA A 544 6.29 5.38 0.12
N ALA A 545 5.41 6.20 -0.46
CA ALA A 545 4.14 5.78 -1.05
C ALA A 545 4.29 5.06 -2.40
N PHE A 546 5.36 5.30 -3.16
CA PHE A 546 5.68 4.50 -4.36
C PHE A 546 6.39 3.17 -4.04
N VAL A 547 6.65 2.87 -2.76
CA VAL A 547 7.26 1.59 -2.31
C VAL A 547 6.33 0.77 -1.41
N ASP A 548 5.22 1.34 -0.91
CA ASP A 548 4.28 0.63 -0.05
C ASP A 548 2.91 1.36 0.07
N PRO A 549 1.82 0.84 -0.53
CA PRO A 549 0.48 1.38 -0.36
C PRO A 549 -0.16 1.02 0.99
N CYS A 550 0.57 0.38 1.90
CA CYS A 550 0.20 0.17 3.29
C CYS A 550 1.25 0.65 4.28
N THR A 551 1.97 1.69 3.87
CA THR A 551 2.38 2.69 4.85
C THR A 551 1.08 3.23 5.46
N SER A 552 0.68 2.71 6.63
CA SER A 552 -0.27 3.41 7.46
C SER A 552 0.22 4.85 7.52
N LEU A 553 -0.65 5.82 7.18
CA LEU A 553 -0.37 7.22 7.49
C LEU A 553 0.21 7.27 8.90
N PRO A 554 1.17 8.15 9.22
CA PRO A 554 1.90 8.12 10.49
C PRO A 554 1.02 8.27 11.76
N TYR A 555 -0.31 8.21 11.65
CA TYR A 555 -1.32 8.28 12.69
C TYR A 555 -1.96 6.90 12.95
N PRO A 556 -2.14 6.51 14.23
CA PRO A 556 -2.87 5.31 14.63
C PRO A 556 -4.27 5.24 14.03
N GLU A 557 -4.67 4.06 13.54
CA GLU A 557 -5.99 3.76 12.94
C GLU A 557 -7.16 4.23 13.85
N LYS A 558 -6.98 4.10 15.18
CA LYS A 558 -7.94 4.57 16.20
C LYS A 558 -8.16 6.09 16.18
N GLU A 559 -7.17 6.91 15.82
CA GLU A 559 -7.33 8.37 15.73
C GLU A 559 -8.03 8.82 14.46
N LEU A 560 -7.76 8.14 13.34
CA LEU A 560 -8.48 8.35 12.09
C LEU A 560 -9.96 7.94 12.26
N HIS A 561 -10.23 6.79 12.89
CA HIS A 561 -11.59 6.37 13.25
C HIS A 561 -12.26 7.33 14.26
N ARG A 562 -11.54 7.89 15.24
CA ARG A 562 -12.08 8.88 16.21
C ARG A 562 -12.41 10.21 15.53
N PHE A 563 -11.64 10.61 14.52
CA PHE A 563 -11.86 11.80 13.70
C PHE A 563 -13.05 11.65 12.75
N LEU A 564 -13.16 10.47 12.10
CA LEU A 564 -14.27 10.10 11.24
C LEU A 564 -15.58 9.93 12.06
N ALA A 565 -15.52 9.33 13.25
CA ALA A 565 -16.65 9.16 14.16
C ALA A 565 -17.14 10.48 14.80
N LYS A 566 -16.25 11.42 15.16
CA LYS A 566 -16.65 12.75 15.67
C LYS A 566 -17.42 13.56 14.62
N ASN A 567 -17.03 13.44 13.35
CA ASN A 567 -17.74 14.09 12.24
C ASN A 567 -19.13 13.45 12.00
N THR A 568 -19.30 12.13 12.21
CA THR A 568 -20.60 11.45 12.04
C THR A 568 -21.58 11.67 13.19
N ILE A 569 -21.10 11.99 14.40
CA ILE A 569 -21.94 12.28 15.58
C ILE A 569 -22.41 13.74 15.56
N SER A 570 -21.55 14.67 15.12
CA SER A 570 -21.90 16.10 14.92
C SER A 570 -23.00 16.31 13.86
N GLU A 571 -23.13 15.41 12.88
CA GLU A 571 -24.20 15.47 11.88
C GLU A 571 -25.52 14.84 12.37
N LYS A 572 -25.48 13.91 13.32
CA LYS A 572 -26.69 13.22 13.82
C LYS A 572 -27.40 13.94 14.97
N GLU A 573 -26.70 14.74 15.76
CA GLU A 573 -27.34 15.59 16.80
C GLU A 573 -27.98 16.85 16.21
N ASN A 574 -27.51 17.35 15.05
CA ASN A 574 -28.11 18.52 14.38
C ASN A 574 -29.41 18.23 13.60
N ILE A 575 -29.85 16.97 13.48
CA ILE A 575 -31.04 16.60 12.68
C ILE A 575 -32.32 16.54 13.54
N LYS A 576 -32.25 16.57 14.88
CA LYS A 576 -33.44 16.44 15.74
C LYS A 576 -33.96 17.72 16.40
N ASP A 577 -33.18 18.81 16.48
CA ASP A 577 -33.61 20.06 17.16
C ASP A 577 -33.65 21.29 16.23
N GLY A 578 -34.03 21.10 14.96
CA GLY A 578 -33.90 22.11 13.90
C GLY A 578 -35.16 22.60 13.20
N ALA A 579 -36.37 22.31 13.70
CA ALA A 579 -37.55 23.08 13.29
C ALA A 579 -37.50 24.43 14.01
N ARG A 580 -37.05 25.49 13.30
CA ARG A 580 -36.80 26.86 13.79
C ARG A 580 -35.58 27.06 14.70
N ARG A 581 -34.38 27.08 14.10
CA ARG A 581 -33.29 28.00 14.49
C ARG A 581 -32.19 28.01 13.42
N LYS A 582 -31.92 29.16 12.81
CA LYS A 582 -30.70 29.41 12.03
C LYS A 582 -29.50 29.32 12.99
N THR A 583 -28.84 28.18 13.10
CA THR A 583 -27.58 28.06 13.85
C THR A 583 -26.39 28.10 12.90
N LYS A 584 -25.77 29.29 12.85
CA LYS A 584 -24.38 29.52 12.41
C LYS A 584 -23.46 28.53 13.13
N ALA A 585 -22.78 27.64 12.40
CA ALA A 585 -21.68 26.88 12.96
C ALA A 585 -20.53 26.79 11.94
N SER A 586 -19.38 27.35 12.34
CA SER A 586 -18.04 27.19 11.73
C SER A 586 -17.83 27.77 10.31
N ALA A 587 -17.99 29.08 10.13
CA ALA A 587 -17.42 29.76 8.97
C ALA A 587 -15.91 29.93 9.19
N LYS A 588 -15.10 29.11 8.50
CA LYS A 588 -13.68 29.40 8.26
C LYS A 588 -13.55 30.86 7.81
N LEU A 589 -12.63 31.63 8.39
CA LEU A 589 -12.42 33.01 7.96
C LEU A 589 -11.82 32.99 6.54
N ASP A 590 -12.39 33.79 5.65
CA ASP A 590 -11.99 33.87 4.26
C ASP A 590 -11.00 35.02 4.04
N PHE A 591 -9.82 34.67 3.52
CA PHE A 591 -8.73 35.59 3.18
C PHE A 591 -8.38 35.53 1.70
N SER A 592 -9.28 35.03 0.85
CA SER A 592 -9.11 34.92 -0.60
C SER A 592 -8.75 36.24 -1.31
N HIS A 593 -9.08 37.38 -0.69
CA HIS A 593 -8.75 38.72 -1.18
C HIS A 593 -7.26 39.09 -1.03
N ILE A 594 -6.49 38.37 -0.20
CA ILE A 594 -5.04 38.57 -0.03
C ILE A 594 -4.32 37.57 -0.94
N PRO A 595 -3.49 38.01 -1.90
CA PRO A 595 -2.67 37.11 -2.71
C PRO A 595 -1.81 36.19 -1.85
N ILE A 596 -1.66 34.92 -2.25
CA ILE A 596 -1.03 33.91 -1.41
C ILE A 596 0.41 34.25 -1.03
N GLU A 597 1.14 34.92 -1.92
CA GLU A 597 2.53 35.37 -1.72
C GLU A 597 2.64 36.47 -0.65
N LYS A 598 1.54 37.18 -0.39
CA LYS A 598 1.45 38.20 0.66
C LYS A 598 0.90 37.65 1.97
N GLN A 599 0.24 36.49 1.96
CA GLN A 599 -0.31 35.89 3.17
C GLN A 599 0.80 35.44 4.13
N VAL A 600 0.54 35.57 5.42
CA VAL A 600 1.45 35.16 6.51
C VAL A 600 0.75 34.15 7.42
N VAL A 601 1.43 33.04 7.67
CA VAL A 601 1.06 32.04 8.68
C VAL A 601 2.00 32.19 9.87
N VAL A 602 1.47 32.57 11.03
CA VAL A 602 2.28 32.76 12.25
C VAL A 602 2.34 31.47 13.05
N LEU A 603 3.55 31.04 13.39
CA LEU A 603 3.84 29.82 14.15
C LEU A 603 4.48 30.15 15.50
N PHE A 604 3.90 29.69 16.61
CA PHE A 604 4.41 29.94 17.96
C PHE A 604 5.06 28.69 18.58
N PRO A 605 6.34 28.76 19.03
CA PRO A 605 7.04 27.64 19.62
C PRO A 605 6.45 27.23 20.98
N GLY A 606 6.75 26.00 21.40
CA GLY A 606 6.39 25.49 22.72
C GLY A 606 7.58 25.32 23.65
N GLN A 607 7.33 24.69 24.80
CA GLN A 607 8.38 24.25 25.73
C GLN A 607 9.46 23.43 25.01
N GLY A 608 10.72 23.68 25.35
CA GLY A 608 11.91 23.18 24.65
C GLY A 608 12.62 24.26 23.82
N ALA A 609 11.95 25.37 23.52
CA ALA A 609 12.55 26.52 22.83
C ALA A 609 13.31 27.49 23.74
N GLN A 610 13.11 27.41 25.06
CA GLN A 610 13.69 28.34 26.01
C GLN A 610 15.22 28.26 26.03
N HIS A 611 15.87 29.41 26.17
CA HIS A 611 17.31 29.53 26.33
C HIS A 611 17.63 30.84 27.04
N ILE A 612 18.76 30.88 27.76
CA ILE A 612 19.25 32.12 28.37
C ILE A 612 19.56 33.13 27.26
N GLY A 613 19.16 34.38 27.47
CA GLY A 613 19.28 35.47 26.51
C GLY A 613 18.08 35.59 25.57
N MET A 614 17.06 34.74 25.70
CA MET A 614 15.83 34.93 24.94
C MET A 614 15.14 36.21 25.39
N GLY A 615 14.79 37.09 24.46
CA GLY A 615 14.25 38.41 24.77
C GLY A 615 15.27 39.54 24.66
N GLU A 616 16.58 39.23 24.62
CA GLU A 616 17.65 40.24 24.53
C GLU A 616 17.52 41.10 23.28
N LYS A 617 17.09 40.52 22.16
CA LYS A 617 16.96 41.24 20.89
C LYS A 617 15.70 42.11 20.80
N ILE A 618 14.78 41.98 21.76
CA ILE A 618 13.48 42.65 21.72
C ILE A 618 13.26 43.61 22.90
N LYS A 619 14.13 43.57 23.91
CA LYS A 619 14.03 44.40 25.13
C LYS A 619 14.10 45.91 24.86
N ASP A 620 14.70 46.33 23.75
CA ASP A 620 14.85 47.75 23.40
C ASP A 620 13.52 48.42 23.06
N CYS A 621 12.46 47.65 22.84
CA CYS A 621 11.12 48.16 22.55
C CYS A 621 10.35 48.42 23.86
N PRO A 622 9.91 49.66 24.16
CA PRO A 622 9.18 49.96 25.40
C PRO A 622 7.93 49.07 25.59
N LYS A 623 7.17 48.83 24.53
CA LYS A 623 5.99 47.97 24.55
C LYS A 623 6.30 46.52 24.94
N VAL A 624 7.49 46.03 24.59
CA VAL A 624 7.95 44.70 25.01
C VAL A 624 8.24 44.68 26.50
N ILE A 625 8.90 45.72 27.03
CA ILE A 625 9.15 45.85 28.47
C ILE A 625 7.83 45.89 29.25
N ASP A 626 6.83 46.63 28.77
CA ASP A 626 5.51 46.70 29.40
C ASP A 626 4.85 45.31 29.48
N ILE A 627 4.93 44.50 28.41
CA ILE A 627 4.42 43.13 28.38
C ILE A 627 5.12 42.23 29.42
N TYR A 628 6.44 42.36 29.56
CA TYR A 628 7.18 41.61 30.57
C TYR A 628 6.86 42.08 31.99
N ASN A 629 6.69 43.37 32.20
CA ASN A 629 6.31 43.94 33.50
C ASN A 629 4.92 43.48 33.91
N GLU A 630 3.93 43.60 33.01
CA GLU A 630 2.56 43.13 33.23
C GLU A 630 2.52 41.61 33.52
N ALA A 631 3.28 40.81 32.77
CA ALA A 631 3.41 39.39 33.08
C ALA A 631 4.08 39.14 34.44
N SER A 632 5.13 39.89 34.77
CA SER A 632 5.87 39.75 36.03
C SER A 632 5.02 40.12 37.24
N GLU A 633 4.12 41.11 37.11
CA GLU A 633 3.12 41.46 38.12
C GLU A 633 2.16 40.29 38.36
N ILE A 634 1.65 39.63 37.32
CA ILE A 634 0.74 38.48 37.48
C ILE A 634 1.49 37.26 38.04
N LEU A 635 2.71 37.02 37.57
CA LEU A 635 3.53 35.87 37.94
C LEU A 635 4.16 36.02 39.34
N GLN A 636 4.34 37.25 39.82
CA GLN A 636 4.98 37.62 41.09
C GLN A 636 6.50 37.34 41.12
N TYR A 637 7.16 37.42 39.97
CA TYR A 637 8.61 37.37 39.83
C TYR A 637 9.05 38.04 38.52
N ASP A 638 10.28 38.54 38.47
CA ASP A 638 10.86 39.15 37.27
C ASP A 638 11.15 38.09 36.19
N LEU A 639 10.23 37.99 35.23
CA LEU A 639 10.32 37.04 34.14
C LEU A 639 11.40 37.43 33.14
N LEU A 640 11.57 38.72 32.85
CA LEU A 640 12.55 39.20 31.87
C LEU A 640 13.96 38.89 32.34
N LYS A 641 14.28 39.20 33.60
CA LYS A 641 15.58 38.86 34.20
C LYS A 641 15.86 37.37 34.14
N LEU A 642 14.85 36.53 34.42
CA LEU A 642 14.99 35.08 34.33
C LEU A 642 15.30 34.61 32.90
N CYS A 643 14.67 35.21 31.88
CA CYS A 643 14.93 34.92 30.48
C CYS A 643 16.33 35.35 30.04
N LEU A 644 16.81 36.51 30.50
CA LEU A 644 18.11 37.08 30.10
C LEU A 644 19.30 36.45 30.83
N GLU A 645 19.19 36.22 32.14
CA GLU A 645 20.32 35.88 33.01
C GLU A 645 20.27 34.42 33.51
N GLY A 646 19.09 33.81 33.58
CA GLY A 646 18.91 32.46 34.14
C GLY A 646 18.85 32.45 35.70
N PRO A 647 19.26 31.35 36.36
CA PRO A 647 20.02 30.22 35.84
C PRO A 647 19.16 29.29 34.97
N LYS A 648 19.82 28.61 34.02
CA LYS A 648 19.16 27.69 33.06
C LYS A 648 18.35 26.59 33.76
N SER A 649 18.87 26.06 34.86
CA SER A 649 18.19 25.04 35.67
C SER A 649 16.86 25.51 36.25
N LYS A 650 16.71 26.81 36.53
CA LYS A 650 15.44 27.41 36.95
C LYS A 650 14.54 27.62 35.74
N LEU A 651 15.07 28.22 34.67
CA LEU A 651 14.33 28.48 33.43
C LEU A 651 13.75 27.20 32.80
N ASP A 652 14.45 26.07 32.89
CA ASP A 652 14.00 24.77 32.34
C ASP A 652 12.89 24.11 33.17
N GLN A 653 12.58 24.59 34.38
CA GLN A 653 11.45 24.06 35.16
C GLN A 653 10.14 24.50 34.52
N THR A 654 9.19 23.57 34.44
CA THR A 654 7.90 23.77 33.76
C THR A 654 7.13 25.01 34.21
N ILE A 655 7.18 25.32 35.52
CA ILE A 655 6.55 26.50 36.14
C ILE A 655 7.09 27.84 35.59
N TYR A 656 8.35 27.88 35.15
CA TYR A 656 8.98 29.08 34.60
C TYR A 656 9.05 29.04 33.07
N CYS A 657 9.36 27.88 32.47
CA CYS A 657 9.58 27.76 31.04
C CYS A 657 8.30 28.08 30.23
N GLN A 658 7.12 27.70 30.72
CA GLN A 658 5.86 27.90 30.01
C GLN A 658 5.48 29.39 29.96
N PRO A 659 5.43 30.12 31.09
CA PRO A 659 5.29 31.58 31.06
C PRO A 659 6.35 32.26 30.22
N ALA A 660 7.62 31.84 30.36
CA ALA A 660 8.73 32.46 29.65
C ALA A 660 8.57 32.34 28.12
N VAL A 661 8.36 31.14 27.59
CA VAL A 661 8.15 30.93 26.14
C VAL A 661 6.92 31.70 25.65
N PHE A 662 5.80 31.64 26.40
CA PHE A 662 4.56 32.32 26.02
C PHE A 662 4.72 33.85 25.96
N VAL A 663 5.24 34.48 27.01
CA VAL A 663 5.39 35.95 27.08
C VAL A 663 6.41 36.42 26.05
N THR A 664 7.54 35.73 25.90
CA THR A 664 8.53 36.06 24.87
C THR A 664 7.93 35.97 23.46
N SER A 665 7.08 34.97 23.17
CA SER A 665 6.39 34.86 21.90
C SER A 665 5.39 36.00 21.64
N VAL A 666 4.62 36.42 22.63
CA VAL A 666 3.68 37.56 22.49
C VAL A 666 4.46 38.88 22.33
N ALA A 667 5.51 39.09 23.12
CA ALA A 667 6.38 40.25 23.00
C ALA A 667 7.05 40.33 21.62
N ALA A 668 7.55 39.20 21.11
CA ALA A 668 8.13 39.07 19.78
C ALA A 668 7.13 39.47 18.69
N TRP A 669 5.87 39.03 18.82
CA TRP A 669 4.79 39.41 17.91
C TRP A 669 4.50 40.91 17.93
N GLU A 670 4.41 41.52 19.11
CA GLU A 670 4.20 42.96 19.21
C GLU A 670 5.32 43.77 18.56
N LYS A 671 6.58 43.37 18.76
CA LYS A 671 7.71 44.03 18.11
C LYS A 671 7.68 43.84 16.59
N ALA A 672 7.45 42.61 16.12
CA ALA A 672 7.36 42.33 14.69
C ALA A 672 6.26 43.14 13.97
N LYS A 673 5.12 43.37 14.64
CA LYS A 673 4.05 44.24 14.13
C LYS A 673 4.47 45.71 14.05
N LEU A 674 5.27 46.21 14.98
CA LEU A 674 5.78 47.58 14.97
C LEU A 674 6.82 47.79 13.86
N GLU A 675 7.62 46.76 13.56
CA GLU A 675 8.61 46.79 12.48
C GLU A 675 7.98 46.62 11.08
N ASN A 676 6.81 45.99 11.00
CA ASN A 676 6.08 45.79 9.76
C ASN A 676 4.57 45.99 9.95
N GLU A 677 4.09 47.19 9.63
CA GLU A 677 2.68 47.58 9.76
C GLU A 677 1.72 46.68 8.98
N THR A 678 2.17 46.11 7.85
CA THR A 678 1.33 45.22 7.01
C THR A 678 1.23 43.80 7.55
N LEU A 679 2.04 43.42 8.55
CA LEU A 679 2.10 42.07 9.09
C LEU A 679 0.75 41.63 9.66
N SER A 680 0.08 42.53 10.38
CA SER A 680 -1.23 42.23 10.98
C SER A 680 -2.30 42.01 9.92
N SER A 681 -2.35 42.86 8.88
CA SER A 681 -3.35 42.75 7.81
C SER A 681 -3.11 41.57 6.87
N HIS A 682 -1.87 41.08 6.79
CA HIS A 682 -1.50 39.94 5.96
C HIS A 682 -1.53 38.59 6.70
N THR A 683 -1.68 38.59 8.02
CA THR A 683 -1.76 37.34 8.78
C THR A 683 -3.13 36.70 8.60
N THR A 684 -3.17 35.49 8.03
CA THR A 684 -4.43 34.77 7.76
C THR A 684 -4.66 33.62 8.73
N ASP A 685 -3.57 33.03 9.22
CA ASP A 685 -3.58 31.80 9.99
C ASP A 685 -2.54 31.86 11.11
N VAL A 686 -2.87 31.27 12.26
CA VAL A 686 -1.98 31.16 13.41
C VAL A 686 -2.07 29.77 14.05
N ALA A 687 -0.92 29.20 14.36
CA ALA A 687 -0.81 27.93 15.07
C ALA A 687 0.32 27.98 16.08
N GLY A 688 0.16 27.33 17.22
CA GLY A 688 1.22 27.26 18.22
C GLY A 688 1.40 25.86 18.77
N PHE A 689 2.63 25.44 19.03
CA PHE A 689 2.95 24.11 19.52
C PHE A 689 2.81 24.05 21.04
N SER A 690 1.89 23.21 21.55
CA SER A 690 1.61 23.07 22.99
C SER A 690 1.30 24.42 23.65
N ILE A 691 2.18 24.93 24.52
CA ILE A 691 2.02 26.24 25.18
C ILE A 691 1.92 27.41 24.18
N GLY A 692 2.51 27.28 22.98
CA GLY A 692 2.39 28.27 21.92
C GLY A 692 0.94 28.48 21.45
N GLU A 693 0.02 27.55 21.69
CA GLU A 693 -1.41 27.73 21.38
C GLU A 693 -2.02 28.90 22.16
N PHE A 694 -1.51 29.19 23.37
CA PHE A 694 -1.95 30.34 24.14
C PHE A 694 -1.51 31.66 23.49
N ALA A 695 -0.31 31.71 22.92
CA ALA A 695 0.14 32.86 22.13
C ALA A 695 -0.71 33.03 20.86
N ALA A 696 -1.10 31.91 20.22
CA ALA A 696 -2.03 31.92 19.10
C ALA A 696 -3.41 32.49 19.49
N PHE A 697 -3.94 32.14 20.67
CA PHE A 697 -5.20 32.69 21.18
C PHE A 697 -5.13 34.19 21.48
N VAL A 698 -4.00 34.68 21.99
CA VAL A 698 -3.79 36.12 22.23
C VAL A 698 -3.71 36.87 20.91
N LEU A 699 -2.87 36.40 19.97
CA LEU A 699 -2.74 37.02 18.65
C LEU A 699 -4.10 37.10 17.93
N SER A 700 -4.88 36.02 17.98
CA SER A 700 -6.20 35.98 17.33
C SER A 700 -7.27 36.80 18.03
N GLY A 701 -6.99 37.31 19.24
CA GLY A 701 -7.94 38.04 20.07
C GLY A 701 -8.98 37.17 20.77
N ILE A 702 -8.75 35.85 20.89
CA ILE A 702 -9.64 34.92 21.62
C ILE A 702 -9.49 35.09 23.13
N LEU A 703 -8.26 35.30 23.59
CA LEU A 703 -7.93 35.60 24.99
C LEU A 703 -7.27 36.97 25.08
N SER A 704 -7.51 37.68 26.19
CA SER A 704 -6.68 38.82 26.55
C SER A 704 -5.29 38.34 26.98
N PHE A 705 -4.29 39.21 26.91
CA PHE A 705 -2.95 38.87 27.36
C PHE A 705 -2.94 38.51 28.86
N GLN A 706 -3.58 39.31 29.71
CA GLN A 706 -3.69 39.10 31.16
C GLN A 706 -4.30 37.73 31.50
N ASP A 707 -5.45 37.43 30.90
CA ASP A 707 -6.14 36.14 31.10
C ASP A 707 -5.25 34.96 30.67
N ALA A 708 -4.55 35.12 29.54
CA ALA A 708 -3.66 34.11 29.04
C ALA A 708 -2.45 33.90 29.97
N VAL A 709 -1.81 34.96 30.50
CA VAL A 709 -0.72 34.83 31.51
C VAL A 709 -1.22 34.06 32.74
N GLN A 710 -2.40 34.42 33.26
CA GLN A 710 -2.98 33.75 34.43
C GLN A 710 -3.27 32.26 34.16
N LEU A 711 -3.84 31.94 32.99
CA LEU A 711 -4.08 30.56 32.60
C LEU A 711 -2.79 29.78 32.39
N VAL A 712 -1.77 30.40 31.79
CA VAL A 712 -0.46 29.78 31.58
C VAL A 712 0.23 29.50 32.92
N LYS A 713 0.16 30.42 33.89
CA LYS A 713 0.64 30.20 35.26
C LYS A 713 -0.02 28.98 35.88
N VAL A 714 -1.35 28.94 35.90
CA VAL A 714 -2.13 27.82 36.46
C VAL A 714 -1.80 26.50 35.75
N ARG A 715 -1.71 26.52 34.41
CA ARG A 715 -1.35 25.34 33.60
C ARG A 715 0.04 24.84 33.95
N ALA A 716 1.01 25.73 34.05
CA ALA A 716 2.41 25.40 34.32
C ALA A 716 2.55 24.77 35.71
N ASP A 717 1.94 25.39 36.74
CA ASP A 717 1.93 24.89 38.11
C ASP A 717 1.25 23.51 38.20
N ALA A 718 0.07 23.37 37.61
CA ALA A 718 -0.69 22.12 37.71
C ALA A 718 -0.02 20.95 36.95
N MET A 719 0.58 21.22 35.79
CA MET A 719 1.36 20.23 35.04
C MET A 719 2.65 19.85 35.77
N HIS A 720 3.32 20.81 36.40
CA HIS A 720 4.51 20.55 37.22
C HIS A 720 4.17 19.69 38.44
N GLN A 721 3.09 20.00 39.16
CA GLN A 721 2.63 19.17 40.28
C GLN A 721 2.28 17.75 39.83
N SER A 722 1.65 17.60 38.68
CA SER A 722 1.30 16.28 38.12
C SER A 722 2.54 15.47 37.72
N SER A 723 3.58 16.11 37.20
CA SER A 723 4.83 15.42 36.85
C SER A 723 5.61 14.92 38.06
N MET A 724 5.44 15.54 39.23
CA MET A 724 6.07 15.10 40.47
C MET A 724 5.42 13.86 41.10
N LYS A 725 4.23 13.45 40.64
CA LYS A 725 3.52 12.28 41.19
C LYS A 725 4.17 10.95 40.80
N LEU A 726 4.86 10.91 39.66
CA LEU A 726 5.44 9.71 39.10
C LEU A 726 6.75 10.07 38.36
N PRO A 727 7.89 9.43 38.70
CA PRO A 727 9.11 9.52 37.91
C PRO A 727 8.82 9.17 36.44
N SER A 728 8.85 10.18 35.58
CA SER A 728 8.41 10.07 34.20
C SER A 728 9.12 11.10 33.33
N GLY A 729 9.08 10.88 32.03
CA GLY A 729 9.72 11.76 31.06
C GLY A 729 9.14 11.54 29.67
N MET A 730 9.88 12.02 28.67
CA MET A 730 9.48 11.90 27.27
C MET A 730 10.67 11.43 26.43
N ILE A 731 10.40 10.56 25.48
CA ILE A 731 11.38 10.09 24.50
C ILE A 731 10.88 10.40 23.09
N THR A 732 11.78 10.85 22.22
CA THR A 732 11.53 10.91 20.79
C THR A 732 11.78 9.53 20.19
N VAL A 733 10.80 9.01 19.46
CA VAL A 733 10.87 7.75 18.74
C VAL A 733 10.72 8.01 17.25
N ARG A 734 11.73 7.60 16.48
CA ARG A 734 11.68 7.59 15.02
C ARG A 734 11.28 6.20 14.52
N VAL A 735 10.17 6.16 13.80
CA VAL A 735 9.53 4.97 13.28
C VAL A 735 9.51 5.00 11.75
N ASN A 736 9.51 3.83 11.13
CA ASN A 736 9.23 3.61 9.72
C ASN A 736 8.09 2.58 9.57
N ALA A 737 7.76 2.18 8.34
CA ALA A 737 6.70 1.20 8.07
C ALA A 737 6.91 -0.15 8.78
N ALA A 738 8.17 -0.51 9.07
CA ALA A 738 8.50 -1.75 9.76
C ALA A 738 8.52 -1.64 11.29
N SER A 739 8.45 -0.43 11.86
CA SER A 739 8.49 -0.21 13.30
C SER A 739 7.18 -0.58 13.98
N ARG A 740 7.25 -1.30 15.09
CA ARG A 740 6.07 -1.82 15.82
C ARG A 740 5.78 -0.99 17.06
N LEU A 741 5.46 0.30 16.86
CA LEU A 741 5.29 1.25 17.97
C LEU A 741 4.14 0.87 18.92
N GLU A 742 2.97 0.50 18.39
CA GLU A 742 1.83 0.16 19.26
C GLU A 742 2.13 -1.06 20.14
N GLU A 743 2.70 -2.12 19.57
CA GLU A 743 3.17 -3.30 20.31
C GLU A 743 4.21 -2.91 21.38
N ALA A 744 5.16 -2.03 21.05
CA ALA A 744 6.15 -1.57 22.01
C ALA A 744 5.54 -0.79 23.18
N LEU A 745 4.54 0.07 22.92
CA LEU A 745 3.87 0.84 23.96
C LEU A 745 3.05 -0.07 24.89
N ASP A 746 2.42 -1.11 24.35
CA ASP A 746 1.63 -2.05 25.14
C ASP A 746 2.54 -2.99 25.94
N ASP A 747 3.60 -3.55 25.34
CA ASP A 747 4.60 -4.36 26.05
C ASP A 747 5.30 -3.53 27.16
N ALA A 748 5.60 -2.25 26.92
CA ALA A 748 6.19 -1.37 27.94
C ALA A 748 5.26 -1.14 29.14
N LYS A 749 3.94 -1.03 28.89
CA LYS A 749 2.93 -0.93 29.94
C LYS A 749 2.81 -2.23 30.72
N GLU A 750 2.80 -3.37 30.03
CA GLU A 750 2.77 -4.69 30.66
C GLU A 750 3.99 -4.89 31.57
N HIS A 751 5.18 -4.55 31.10
CA HIS A 751 6.41 -4.58 31.89
C HIS A 751 6.36 -3.70 33.15
N CYS A 752 5.71 -2.52 33.07
CA CYS A 752 5.49 -1.69 34.25
C CYS A 752 4.46 -2.30 35.21
N TRP A 753 3.40 -2.90 34.66
CA TRP A 753 2.35 -3.56 35.42
C TRP A 753 2.90 -4.77 36.21
N GLU A 754 3.75 -5.59 35.58
CA GLU A 754 4.43 -6.73 36.23
C GLU A 754 5.30 -6.28 37.42
N LYS A 755 5.84 -5.06 37.38
CA LYS A 755 6.61 -4.45 38.47
C LYS A 755 5.75 -3.75 39.53
N GLY A 756 4.43 -3.72 39.37
CA GLY A 756 3.50 -3.02 40.25
C GLY A 756 3.56 -1.50 40.13
N GLU A 757 4.07 -0.97 39.02
CA GLU A 757 4.17 0.46 38.74
C GLU A 757 3.02 0.97 37.87
N LEU A 758 2.75 2.28 37.90
CA LEU A 758 1.71 2.87 37.06
C LEU A 758 2.11 2.81 35.56
N PRO A 759 1.32 2.15 34.69
CA PRO A 759 1.71 1.87 33.30
C PRO A 759 1.45 3.08 32.38
N ILE A 760 2.23 4.15 32.53
CA ILE A 760 2.18 5.31 31.63
C ILE A 760 3.16 5.09 30.47
N CYS A 761 2.64 4.93 29.27
CA CYS A 761 3.41 4.89 28.03
C CYS A 761 2.51 5.25 26.85
N GLU A 762 2.43 6.55 26.50
CA GLU A 762 1.45 7.08 25.55
C GLU A 762 2.12 8.04 24.57
N ILE A 763 1.61 8.11 23.34
CA ILE A 763 2.04 9.14 22.39
C ILE A 763 1.60 10.50 22.94
N ALA A 764 2.55 11.41 23.09
CA ALA A 764 2.36 12.75 23.61
C ALA A 764 2.42 13.82 22.52
N ASN A 765 3.21 13.62 21.45
CA ASN A 765 3.30 14.57 20.34
C ASN A 765 3.48 13.84 18.99
N TYR A 766 2.72 14.27 17.98
CA TYR A 766 2.98 13.97 16.58
C TYR A 766 3.75 15.13 15.96
N LEU A 767 5.06 14.97 15.72
CA LEU A 767 5.91 16.08 15.27
C LEU A 767 5.89 16.23 13.75
N PHE A 768 6.27 15.17 13.05
CA PHE A 768 6.30 15.07 11.58
C PHE A 768 6.38 13.60 11.17
N CYS A 769 6.27 13.33 9.86
CA CYS A 769 6.20 11.98 9.32
C CYS A 769 7.30 11.07 9.89
N GLY A 770 6.86 9.99 10.54
CA GLY A 770 7.74 8.98 11.16
C GLY A 770 8.39 9.40 12.49
N VAL A 771 8.10 10.57 13.06
CA VAL A 771 8.68 11.00 14.35
C VAL A 771 7.60 11.41 15.34
N LYS A 772 7.60 10.71 16.47
CA LYS A 772 6.65 10.90 17.58
C LYS A 772 7.40 11.10 18.88
N VAL A 773 6.78 11.79 19.82
CA VAL A 773 7.23 11.85 21.21
C VAL A 773 6.30 10.98 22.04
N VAL A 774 6.88 10.08 22.82
CA VAL A 774 6.18 9.21 23.77
C VAL A 774 6.44 9.75 25.17
N GLY A 775 5.37 10.04 25.91
CA GLY A 775 5.44 10.32 27.34
C GLY A 775 5.28 9.01 28.11
N ALA A 776 6.23 8.70 28.99
CA ALA A 776 6.28 7.42 29.67
C ALA A 776 6.85 7.52 31.09
N SER A 777 6.52 6.54 31.95
CA SER A 777 7.21 6.32 33.21
C SER A 777 8.69 5.99 32.97
N GLU A 778 9.56 6.21 33.96
CA GLU A 778 10.99 5.90 33.82
C GLU A 778 11.22 4.43 33.42
N THR A 779 10.48 3.51 34.00
CA THR A 779 10.53 2.08 33.69
C THR A 779 10.08 1.76 32.26
N SER A 780 9.01 2.39 31.77
CA SER A 780 8.56 2.25 30.37
C SER A 780 9.57 2.84 29.39
N MET A 781 10.21 3.97 29.71
CA MET A 781 11.24 4.57 28.86
C MET A 781 12.45 3.64 28.73
N GLN A 782 12.95 3.10 29.85
CA GLN A 782 14.06 2.13 29.85
C GLN A 782 13.72 0.88 29.04
N PHE A 783 12.47 0.38 29.14
CA PHE A 783 12.02 -0.74 28.33
C PHE A 783 12.10 -0.43 26.83
N LEU A 784 11.62 0.75 26.40
CA LEU A 784 11.65 1.15 24.99
C LEU A 784 13.08 1.38 24.48
N GLU A 785 13.97 1.93 25.29
CA GLU A 785 15.39 2.10 24.97
C GLU A 785 16.10 0.75 24.79
N ASN A 786 15.89 -0.19 25.72
CA ASN A 786 16.52 -1.52 25.67
C ASN A 786 15.98 -2.41 24.55
N ASN A 787 14.76 -2.18 24.08
CA ASN A 787 14.10 -3.00 23.06
C ASN A 787 13.99 -2.30 21.69
N GLN A 788 14.77 -1.25 21.43
CA GLN A 788 14.67 -0.50 20.17
C GLN A 788 14.85 -1.38 18.92
N GLU A 789 15.75 -2.38 18.97
CA GLU A 789 15.99 -3.30 17.85
C GLU A 789 14.81 -4.26 17.64
N LYS A 790 14.24 -4.78 18.74
CA LYS A 790 13.06 -5.66 18.74
C LYS A 790 11.90 -4.99 18.00
N TYR A 791 11.64 -3.72 18.28
CA TYR A 791 10.54 -2.97 17.65
C TYR A 791 10.95 -2.18 16.42
N ARG A 792 12.19 -2.32 15.96
CA ARG A 792 12.75 -1.68 14.76
C ARG A 792 12.63 -0.16 14.79
N PHE A 793 12.88 0.46 15.94
CA PHE A 793 12.99 1.90 16.03
C PHE A 793 14.32 2.36 15.42
N GLN A 794 14.26 3.43 14.62
CA GLN A 794 15.48 3.99 14.02
C GLN A 794 16.26 4.84 15.02
N ILE A 795 15.53 5.55 15.88
CA ILE A 795 16.08 6.44 16.91
C ILE A 795 15.15 6.38 18.12
N VAL A 796 15.72 6.18 19.31
CA VAL A 796 15.08 6.44 20.59
C VAL A 796 15.97 7.43 21.34
N LYS A 797 15.41 8.58 21.75
CA LYS A 797 16.18 9.64 22.43
C LYS A 797 15.38 10.31 23.54
N LYS A 798 15.88 10.27 24.77
CA LYS A 798 15.31 10.99 25.92
C LYS A 798 15.35 12.51 25.71
N LEU A 799 14.25 13.17 26.02
CA LEU A 799 14.12 14.62 26.02
C LEU A 799 14.46 15.17 27.41
N ALA A 800 15.04 16.36 27.46
CA ALA A 800 15.39 17.06 28.69
C ALA A 800 14.14 17.72 29.31
N VAL A 801 13.18 16.89 29.73
CA VAL A 801 11.93 17.31 30.38
C VAL A 801 11.60 16.37 31.55
N ASN A 802 11.04 16.93 32.61
CA ASN A 802 10.87 16.24 33.90
C ASN A 802 9.47 15.63 34.09
N GLY A 803 8.78 15.26 33.00
CA GLY A 803 7.45 14.66 33.09
C GLY A 803 6.89 14.15 31.77
N ALA A 804 6.01 13.16 31.82
CA ALA A 804 5.25 12.64 30.68
C ALA A 804 4.08 13.57 30.32
N PHE A 805 4.38 14.77 29.78
CA PHE A 805 3.36 15.76 29.40
C PHE A 805 2.45 15.26 28.27
N HIS A 806 1.24 15.81 28.15
CA HIS A 806 0.25 15.42 27.12
C HIS A 806 -0.20 13.95 27.16
N THR A 807 -0.02 13.28 28.31
CA THR A 807 -0.50 11.92 28.58
C THR A 807 -1.58 11.92 29.65
N SER A 808 -2.18 10.75 29.88
CA SER A 808 -3.14 10.52 30.96
C SER A 808 -2.64 10.86 32.38
N LEU A 809 -1.32 10.96 32.59
CA LEU A 809 -0.72 11.46 33.84
C LEU A 809 -1.16 12.90 34.17
N MET A 810 -1.50 13.70 33.16
CA MET A 810 -1.83 15.12 33.30
C MET A 810 -3.33 15.40 33.53
N LYS A 811 -4.16 14.37 33.79
CA LYS A 811 -5.61 14.54 34.01
C LYS A 811 -5.94 15.50 35.15
N ASP A 812 -5.18 15.46 36.23
CA ASP A 812 -5.41 16.34 37.39
C ASP A 812 -5.05 17.79 37.04
N ALA A 813 -3.94 18.00 36.32
CA ALA A 813 -3.60 19.32 35.79
C ALA A 813 -4.70 19.90 34.89
N ALA A 814 -5.30 19.05 34.05
CA ALA A 814 -6.39 19.45 33.19
C ALA A 814 -7.65 19.87 33.97
N LEU A 815 -7.94 19.22 35.11
CA LEU A 815 -9.06 19.61 35.97
C LEU A 815 -8.83 20.99 36.62
N THR A 816 -7.61 21.25 37.09
CA THR A 816 -7.22 22.55 37.64
C THR A 816 -7.36 23.66 36.59
N LEU A 817 -6.85 23.42 35.38
CA LEU A 817 -7.00 24.37 34.27
C LEU A 817 -8.47 24.58 33.89
N LYS A 818 -9.27 23.52 33.84
CA LYS A 818 -10.72 23.60 33.55
C LYS A 818 -11.45 24.50 34.55
N ASN A 819 -11.06 24.45 35.83
CA ASN A 819 -11.64 25.31 36.85
C ASN A 819 -11.23 26.76 36.65
N ALA A 820 -9.95 27.04 36.42
CA ALA A 820 -9.47 28.40 36.16
C ALA A 820 -10.08 29.00 34.88
N LEU A 821 -10.39 28.18 33.88
CA LEU A 821 -11.05 28.64 32.67
C LEU A 821 -12.43 29.24 32.95
N LYS A 822 -13.20 28.77 33.94
CA LYS A 822 -14.60 29.18 34.16
C LYS A 822 -14.80 30.70 34.21
N ASP A 823 -13.85 31.41 34.78
CA ASP A 823 -13.94 32.84 35.05
C ASP A 823 -13.33 33.71 33.94
N ILE A 824 -12.73 33.09 32.91
CA ILE A 824 -12.04 33.78 31.81
C ILE A 824 -13.00 34.12 30.68
N LYS A 825 -12.94 35.35 30.17
CA LYS A 825 -13.72 35.76 29.00
C LYS A 825 -13.10 35.21 27.72
N ILE A 826 -13.90 34.53 26.90
CA ILE A 826 -13.48 34.00 25.60
C ILE A 826 -14.20 34.76 24.48
N ASN A 827 -13.43 35.42 23.62
CA ASN A 827 -13.96 36.01 22.41
C ASN A 827 -14.15 34.94 21.32
N GLN A 828 -15.34 34.90 20.73
CA GLN A 828 -15.74 33.92 19.71
C GLN A 828 -15.59 34.45 18.28
N GLN A 829 -15.05 35.67 18.10
CA GLN A 829 -14.78 36.29 16.81
C GLN A 829 -13.29 36.55 16.67
N PRO A 830 -12.49 35.53 16.33
CA PRO A 830 -11.07 35.73 16.11
C PRO A 830 -10.82 36.54 14.83
N GLN A 831 -9.70 37.26 14.81
CA GLN A 831 -9.27 38.02 13.65
C GLN A 831 -8.60 37.15 12.57
N VAL A 832 -8.07 35.97 12.97
CA VAL A 832 -7.33 35.05 12.12
C VAL A 832 -7.74 33.60 12.38
N ASN A 833 -7.42 32.70 11.45
CA ASN A 833 -7.73 31.27 11.60
C ASN A 833 -6.83 30.60 12.64
N VAL A 834 -7.40 29.98 13.69
CA VAL A 834 -6.63 29.38 14.81
C VAL A 834 -6.75 27.87 14.82
N TYR A 835 -5.63 27.17 15.04
CA TYR A 835 -5.55 25.70 14.99
C TYR A 835 -5.40 25.06 16.36
N SER A 836 -6.09 23.93 16.57
CA SER A 836 -6.10 23.23 17.85
C SER A 836 -5.11 22.06 17.90
N ASN A 837 -4.23 22.05 18.92
CA ASN A 837 -3.32 20.92 19.15
C ASN A 837 -4.07 19.64 19.55
N TYR A 838 -5.27 19.73 20.12
CA TYR A 838 -6.06 18.55 20.51
C TYR A 838 -6.75 17.90 19.31
N THR A 839 -7.40 18.69 18.45
CA THR A 839 -8.18 18.14 17.32
C THR A 839 -7.36 17.98 16.04
N GLY A 840 -6.24 18.70 15.89
CA GLY A 840 -5.47 18.78 14.66
C GLY A 840 -6.18 19.54 13.54
N LYS A 841 -7.24 20.30 13.87
CA LYS A 841 -8.11 21.04 12.96
C LYS A 841 -8.21 22.50 13.39
N LEU A 842 -8.89 23.32 12.57
CA LEU A 842 -9.31 24.66 12.98
C LEU A 842 -10.18 24.58 14.24
N HIS A 843 -10.01 25.56 15.14
CA HIS A 843 -10.88 25.72 16.29
C HIS A 843 -12.31 26.00 15.83
N VAL A 844 -13.27 25.39 16.52
CA VAL A 844 -14.67 25.80 16.41
C VAL A 844 -14.84 26.99 17.33
N TYR A 845 -15.12 28.17 16.77
CA TYR A 845 -15.24 29.43 17.52
C TYR A 845 -16.55 29.51 18.31
N ASN A 846 -16.62 28.64 19.32
CA ASN A 846 -17.66 28.58 20.32
C ASN A 846 -16.97 28.45 21.67
N GLU A 847 -17.39 29.24 22.64
CA GLU A 847 -16.76 29.31 23.96
C GLU A 847 -16.61 27.93 24.60
N ARG A 848 -17.66 27.10 24.59
CA ARG A 848 -17.62 25.75 25.17
C ARG A 848 -16.57 24.87 24.50
N HIS A 849 -16.50 24.91 23.17
CA HIS A 849 -15.54 24.11 22.41
C HIS A 849 -14.11 24.56 22.61
N ILE A 850 -13.86 25.88 22.69
CA ILE A 850 -12.52 26.43 22.97
C ILE A 850 -12.06 26.00 24.36
N ARG A 851 -12.91 26.13 25.40
CA ARG A 851 -12.61 25.68 26.77
C ARG A 851 -12.30 24.20 26.83
N GLU A 852 -13.11 23.39 26.15
CA GLU A 852 -12.90 21.94 26.09
C GLU A 852 -11.57 21.60 25.40
N ALA A 853 -11.28 22.25 24.27
CA ALA A 853 -10.03 22.04 23.54
C ALA A 853 -8.81 22.40 24.38
N MET A 854 -8.80 23.56 25.05
CA MET A 854 -7.73 23.99 25.97
C MET A 854 -7.53 22.98 27.11
N THR A 855 -8.63 22.49 27.70
CA THR A 855 -8.58 21.50 28.78
C THR A 855 -8.04 20.16 28.30
N LYS A 856 -8.55 19.65 27.17
CA LYS A 856 -8.16 18.35 26.59
C LYS A 856 -6.70 18.35 26.12
N GLN A 857 -6.20 19.48 25.64
CA GLN A 857 -4.82 19.67 25.20
C GLN A 857 -3.79 19.21 26.25
N VAL A 858 -4.07 19.41 27.54
CA VAL A 858 -3.13 19.14 28.64
C VAL A 858 -2.79 17.65 28.80
N TYR A 859 -3.72 16.75 28.49
CA TYR A 859 -3.59 15.30 28.72
C TYR A 859 -3.88 14.45 27.47
N SER A 860 -3.90 15.07 26.30
CA SER A 860 -4.09 14.41 25.00
C SER A 860 -2.93 14.77 24.08
N PRO A 861 -2.58 13.90 23.12
CA PRO A 861 -1.45 14.14 22.22
C PRO A 861 -1.60 15.44 21.43
N VAL A 862 -0.47 16.14 21.29
CA VAL A 862 -0.33 17.33 20.44
C VAL A 862 -0.24 16.91 18.97
N LYS A 863 -1.23 17.33 18.18
CA LYS A 863 -1.39 17.00 16.75
C LYS A 863 -0.70 17.99 15.82
N TRP A 864 0.60 18.22 16.02
CA TRP A 864 1.35 19.23 15.28
C TRP A 864 1.51 18.87 13.79
N GLU A 865 1.84 17.62 13.51
CA GLU A 865 1.95 17.11 12.14
C GLU A 865 0.65 17.35 11.33
N GLN A 866 -0.51 17.09 11.94
CA GLN A 866 -1.82 17.29 11.30
C GLN A 866 -2.10 18.76 11.03
N ILE A 867 -1.76 19.66 11.97
CA ILE A 867 -1.91 21.10 11.79
C ILE A 867 -1.08 21.58 10.60
N GLN A 868 0.18 21.15 10.53
CA GLN A 868 1.11 21.52 9.46
C GLN A 868 0.65 20.97 8.10
N GLN A 869 0.17 19.73 8.04
CA GLN A 869 -0.44 19.16 6.83
C GLN A 869 -1.67 19.96 6.38
N LEU A 870 -2.52 20.41 7.31
CA LEU A 870 -3.70 21.20 7.00
C LEU A 870 -3.34 22.62 6.53
N LEU A 871 -2.30 23.23 7.11
CA LEU A 871 -1.76 24.50 6.62
C LEU A 871 -1.18 24.35 5.21
N HIS A 872 -0.43 23.27 4.94
CA HIS A 872 0.13 22.98 3.62
C HIS A 872 -0.94 22.76 2.54
N ALA A 873 -1.98 21.99 2.85
CA ALA A 873 -3.04 21.63 1.89
C ALA A 873 -3.90 22.81 1.41
N LYS A 874 -3.78 24.00 2.04
CA LYS A 874 -4.54 25.21 1.66
C LYS A 874 -4.04 25.88 0.38
N HIS A 875 -2.92 25.44 -0.18
CA HIS A 875 -2.16 26.18 -1.17
C HIS A 875 -2.15 25.48 -2.53
N GLN A 876 -3.03 25.93 -3.44
CA GLN A 876 -3.18 25.41 -4.80
C GLN A 876 -2.03 25.91 -5.69
N ASN A 877 -1.52 25.08 -6.61
CA ASN A 877 -0.48 25.43 -7.60
C ASN A 877 0.95 25.59 -7.05
N TYR A 878 1.28 24.94 -5.93
CA TYR A 878 2.61 25.01 -5.28
C TYR A 878 3.09 26.40 -4.80
N ALA A 879 2.20 27.40 -4.72
CA ALA A 879 2.51 28.72 -4.18
C ALA A 879 2.18 28.78 -2.68
N PHE A 880 3.17 29.05 -1.83
CA PHE A 880 3.01 29.01 -0.37
C PHE A 880 3.06 30.42 0.26
N PRO A 881 2.32 30.66 1.35
CA PRO A 881 2.44 31.88 2.15
C PRO A 881 3.78 31.91 2.88
N THR A 882 4.08 33.04 3.49
CA THR A 882 5.22 33.15 4.41
C THR A 882 4.88 32.43 5.71
N PHE A 883 5.67 31.43 6.09
CA PHE A 883 5.56 30.77 7.40
C PHE A 883 6.52 31.45 8.38
N MET A 884 5.98 32.25 9.29
CA MET A 884 6.75 33.05 10.23
C MET A 884 6.75 32.41 11.62
N GLU A 885 7.87 31.83 12.06
CA GLU A 885 8.04 31.40 13.46
C GLU A 885 8.41 32.59 14.33
N ILE A 886 7.60 32.85 15.37
CA ILE A 886 7.72 34.01 16.25
C ILE A 886 7.90 33.55 17.69
N GLY A 887 9.04 33.91 18.29
CA GLY A 887 9.39 33.55 19.66
C GLY A 887 10.77 32.90 19.74
N PRO A 888 11.12 32.33 20.91
CA PRO A 888 12.46 31.79 21.12
C PRO A 888 12.70 30.55 20.24
N GLY A 889 13.94 30.37 19.78
CA GLY A 889 14.36 29.18 19.03
C GLY A 889 13.95 29.19 17.54
N LYS A 890 14.16 28.04 16.89
CA LYS A 890 13.88 27.81 15.44
C LYS A 890 13.37 26.38 15.18
N GLN A 891 12.74 25.80 16.19
CA GLN A 891 12.41 24.37 16.19
C GLN A 891 11.25 24.07 15.23
N LEU A 892 10.29 24.99 15.09
CA LEU A 892 9.14 24.77 14.21
C LEU A 892 9.55 24.84 12.75
N GLY A 893 10.49 25.71 12.38
CA GLY A 893 11.13 25.72 11.07
C GLY A 893 11.85 24.42 10.75
N ALA A 894 12.58 23.85 11.72
CA ALA A 894 13.23 22.56 11.55
C ALA A 894 12.21 21.43 11.33
N MET A 895 11.06 21.46 12.03
CA MET A 895 9.95 20.53 11.80
C MET A 895 9.29 20.76 10.44
N LEU A 896 9.02 22.02 10.06
CA LEU A 896 8.44 22.40 8.78
C LEU A 896 9.33 21.92 7.61
N LEU A 897 10.66 22.02 7.73
CA LEU A 897 11.58 21.47 6.73
C LEU A 897 11.42 19.97 6.53
N LYS A 898 11.13 19.22 7.61
CA LYS A 898 10.88 17.77 7.54
C LYS A 898 9.51 17.45 6.95
N ILE A 899 8.53 18.35 7.12
CA ILE A 899 7.17 18.18 6.61
C ILE A 899 7.05 18.61 5.16
N SER A 900 7.57 19.79 4.78
CA SER A 900 7.55 20.30 3.41
C SER A 900 8.74 21.22 3.10
N LYS A 901 9.66 20.72 2.27
CA LYS A 901 10.77 21.50 1.72
C LYS A 901 10.30 22.68 0.85
N LYS A 902 9.11 22.59 0.23
CA LYS A 902 8.55 23.66 -0.60
C LYS A 902 8.04 24.81 0.28
N ALA A 903 7.22 24.50 1.28
CA ALA A 903 6.75 25.48 2.26
C ALA A 903 7.90 26.12 3.04
N TYR A 904 8.92 25.33 3.40
CA TYR A 904 10.11 25.83 4.09
C TYR A 904 10.90 26.88 3.28
N LYS A 905 10.76 26.95 1.95
CA LYS A 905 11.42 28.03 1.18
C LYS A 905 10.89 29.42 1.55
N ASN A 906 9.64 29.49 2.01
CA ASN A 906 8.99 30.72 2.47
C ASN A 906 8.96 30.80 4.01
N TYR A 907 9.81 30.02 4.68
CA TYR A 907 9.94 30.06 6.13
C TYR A 907 10.85 31.22 6.57
N VAL A 908 10.39 31.99 7.54
CA VAL A 908 11.13 33.06 8.19
C VAL A 908 11.07 32.86 9.70
N SER A 909 12.20 33.11 10.38
CA SER A 909 12.26 33.10 11.84
C SER A 909 12.45 34.51 12.35
N TYR A 910 11.52 34.98 13.17
CA TYR A 910 11.69 36.20 13.95
C TYR A 910 12.41 35.85 15.25
N SER A 911 13.74 35.86 15.20
CA SER A 911 14.58 35.46 16.32
C SER A 911 14.62 36.53 17.40
N VAL A 912 14.37 36.12 18.66
CA VAL A 912 14.30 37.00 19.83
C VAL A 912 15.26 36.63 20.93
#